data_AF-A0A512H8J7-F1
#
_entry.id   AF-A0A512H8J7-F1
#
_cell.length_a   1.000
_cell.length_b   1.000
_cell.length_c   1.000
_cell.angle_alpha   90.00
_cell.angle_beta   90.00
_cell.angle_gamma   90.00
#
_symmetry.space_group_name_H-M   'P 1'
#
loop_
_entity.id
_entity.type
_entity.pdbx_description
1 polymer ?
#
loop_
_entity_poly.entity_id
_entity_poly.type
_entity_poly.pdbx_seq_one_letter_code
_entity_poly.pdbx_strand_id
1 'polypeptide(L)'
;MGLLMRTADRLREVIQGAGAFPVARPLWGDEDETECHPALGAPETVNTPRPPRRPPSPAGRSRDHLRRLIEAGIALSAERDHDVLVERILLEAKSLTNADGGTLYLRTDDMRQLRFVIMRNDSLNVALGGTTGKPIPFPPLNIYLPDEAPNYHNVCTAALLDARTINIADAYEAHDYDFSGTKKFDQTTGYRSKSFLTIPLRNHKDEVIGVLQLINAQDGAGNVIPFTADIQQIIEALASQAAVALDNQVLIAAQRRLLDSLIKLLAGAIDAKSPYTSGHCDRVPQLANMLAAKAVAATDGPFSHFSMNEDERYEFNLAGWLHDCGKITSPEYVVDKATKLETIYNRVHEIRTRFEVLWRDAEIECLKAQMAGGDAAALSAAKETRQARLRDDFAFVARANVGGEFMADGDIERLKAIGATRWTRYFDDRLGLSQGEEERLEGIPRQDPPIEVPLLADRPDHVVPWGNRRPPVEKDDPRNTWGFDMTIPEHAFNFGELYNLTIRRGTLTEEERFKINEHIVQTIIMLSSLPLPRQLGHMPEIAGCHHEKMDGTGYPRRLPGEKLSVSARIMALADIFEALTAADRPYKKAKTLSESVKILSFMVKDRHVDREVFELFLSSGVYREYGEAYLRPDQMDDVDISQYLRPPAPAASAPH
;
A
#
# COMPACT_ATOMS: atom_id res chain seq x y z
N MET A 1 10.25 -0.13 31.78
CA MET A 1 10.04 1.29 31.37
C MET A 1 11.15 2.25 31.80
N GLY A 2 11.70 2.18 33.02
CA GLY A 2 12.73 3.13 33.50
C GLY A 2 14.13 3.10 32.85
N LEU A 3 14.42 2.11 31.98
CA LEU A 3 15.70 1.99 31.26
C LEU A 3 15.66 2.66 29.86
N LEU A 4 14.47 2.83 29.27
CA LEU A 4 14.25 3.46 27.97
C LEU A 4 14.21 5.00 28.04
N MET A 5 13.88 5.57 29.21
CA MET A 5 13.89 7.03 29.39
C MET A 5 15.30 7.60 29.55
N ARG A 6 16.26 6.84 30.13
CA ARG A 6 17.63 7.35 30.36
C ARG A 6 18.49 7.39 29.09
N THR A 7 18.10 6.68 28.03
CA THR A 7 18.75 6.71 26.71
C THR A 7 18.26 7.86 25.84
N ALA A 8 17.04 8.37 26.05
CA ALA A 8 16.49 9.48 25.29
C ALA A 8 17.13 10.84 25.64
N ASP A 9 17.50 11.05 26.90
CA ASP A 9 18.11 12.31 27.35
C ASP A 9 19.57 12.45 26.88
N ARG A 10 20.32 11.35 26.77
CA ARG A 10 21.70 11.37 26.20
C ARG A 10 21.73 11.61 24.69
N LEU A 11 20.66 11.27 23.97
CA LEU A 11 20.56 11.51 22.53
C LEU A 11 20.23 12.98 22.20
N ARG A 12 19.59 13.72 23.11
CA ARG A 12 19.31 15.15 22.92
C ARG A 12 20.54 16.04 23.08
N GLU A 13 21.49 15.68 23.96
CA GLU A 13 22.74 16.43 24.14
C GLU A 13 23.70 16.28 22.95
N VAL A 14 23.67 15.16 22.23
CA VAL A 14 24.54 14.92 21.06
C VAL A 14 24.04 15.68 19.81
N ILE A 15 22.73 15.95 19.72
CA ILE A 15 22.13 16.61 18.55
C ILE A 15 22.23 18.15 18.63
N GLN A 16 22.48 18.74 19.81
CA GLN A 16 22.66 20.18 19.97
C GLN A 16 24.10 20.70 19.70
N GLY A 17 25.04 19.81 19.34
CA GLY A 17 26.46 20.16 19.15
C GLY A 17 26.97 20.28 17.70
N ALA A 18 26.15 19.99 16.68
CA ALA A 18 26.59 20.03 15.28
C ALA A 18 26.11 21.32 14.59
N GLY A 19 27.00 22.31 14.56
CA GLY A 19 26.79 23.62 13.95
C GLY A 19 26.61 23.61 12.43
N ALA A 20 25.98 24.69 11.97
CA ALA A 20 25.59 25.01 10.60
C ALA A 20 26.73 24.95 9.56
N PHE A 21 26.40 24.44 8.37
CA PHE A 21 27.20 24.62 7.15
C PHE A 21 26.43 25.48 6.12
N PRO A 22 27.06 26.48 5.49
CA PRO A 22 26.37 27.42 4.59
C PRO A 22 26.19 26.87 3.17
N VAL A 23 25.03 27.20 2.59
CA VAL A 23 24.61 26.90 1.22
C VAL A 23 25.31 27.85 0.25
N ALA A 24 26.05 27.31 -0.72
CA ALA A 24 26.66 28.07 -1.81
C ALA A 24 25.67 28.25 -2.98
N ARG A 25 25.51 29.50 -3.43
CA ARG A 25 24.77 29.90 -4.65
C ARG A 25 25.62 29.66 -5.91
N PRO A 26 25.06 29.23 -7.04
CA PRO A 26 25.71 29.39 -8.34
C PRO A 26 25.38 30.78 -8.93
N LEU A 27 26.45 31.47 -9.34
CA LEU A 27 26.46 32.65 -10.19
C LEU A 27 26.19 32.23 -11.63
N TRP A 28 25.17 32.80 -12.28
CA TRP A 28 25.07 32.87 -13.74
C TRP A 28 24.81 34.33 -14.09
N GLY A 29 25.77 34.92 -14.80
CA GLY A 29 25.69 36.26 -15.36
C GLY A 29 25.05 36.21 -16.75
N ASP A 30 24.28 37.25 -17.01
CA ASP A 30 23.72 37.64 -18.30
C ASP A 30 24.82 37.94 -19.31
N GLU A 31 24.71 37.39 -20.53
CA GLU A 31 25.16 38.09 -21.75
C GLU A 31 24.13 37.81 -22.86
N ASP A 32 23.43 38.89 -23.23
CA ASP A 32 22.77 39.08 -24.52
C ASP A 32 23.81 38.97 -25.64
N GLU A 33 23.48 38.32 -26.75
CA GLU A 33 23.68 38.91 -28.08
C GLU A 33 22.86 38.19 -29.15
N THR A 34 21.98 38.99 -29.76
CA THR A 34 21.26 38.78 -31.01
C THR A 34 22.20 38.62 -32.20
N GLU A 35 21.94 37.66 -33.10
CA GLU A 35 21.96 37.93 -34.55
C GLU A 35 21.28 36.82 -35.37
N CYS A 36 20.58 37.25 -36.41
CA CYS A 36 19.66 36.48 -37.22
C CYS A 36 20.17 36.39 -38.67
N HIS A 37 19.85 35.27 -39.34
CA HIS A 37 19.88 34.98 -40.80
C HIS A 37 21.21 34.55 -41.47
N PRO A 38 21.18 33.87 -42.64
CA PRO A 38 20.11 33.08 -43.28
C PRO A 38 20.55 31.66 -43.73
N ALA A 39 19.55 30.84 -44.07
CA ALA A 39 19.70 29.57 -44.76
C ALA A 39 20.38 29.74 -46.14
N LEU A 40 21.40 28.92 -46.41
CA LEU A 40 22.05 28.81 -47.72
C LEU A 40 21.97 27.37 -48.25
N GLY A 41 21.62 27.31 -49.53
CA GLY A 41 21.22 26.14 -50.31
C GLY A 41 22.15 24.93 -50.26
N ALA A 42 21.50 23.77 -50.38
CA ALA A 42 22.14 22.51 -50.74
C ALA A 42 22.72 22.59 -52.16
N PRO A 43 23.97 22.17 -52.39
CA PRO A 43 24.43 21.80 -53.71
C PRO A 43 24.23 20.29 -53.92
N GLU A 44 23.57 19.95 -55.03
CA GLU A 44 23.64 18.62 -55.63
C GLU A 44 25.09 18.24 -55.89
N THR A 45 25.57 17.15 -55.29
CA THR A 45 26.86 16.57 -55.65
C THR A 45 26.69 15.15 -56.19
N VAL A 46 26.99 15.06 -57.48
CA VAL A 46 27.25 13.88 -58.30
C VAL A 46 27.85 12.70 -57.53
N ASN A 47 27.20 11.55 -57.69
CA ASN A 47 27.60 10.26 -57.16
C ASN A 47 28.86 9.75 -57.91
N THR A 48 30.04 9.85 -57.27
CA THR A 48 31.24 9.12 -57.67
C THR A 48 31.64 8.14 -56.55
N PRO A 49 32.00 6.89 -56.88
CA PRO A 49 32.36 5.90 -55.87
C PRO A 49 33.68 6.30 -55.19
N ARG A 50 33.63 6.54 -53.88
CA ARG A 50 34.84 6.72 -53.06
C ARG A 50 35.67 5.43 -53.05
N PRO A 51 37.01 5.52 -53.16
CA PRO A 51 37.88 4.36 -52.98
C PRO A 51 37.78 3.84 -51.54
N PRO A 52 38.10 2.55 -51.28
CA PRO A 52 38.02 1.98 -49.95
C PRO A 52 38.87 2.79 -48.97
N ARG A 53 38.26 3.22 -47.86
CA ARG A 53 38.95 3.92 -46.78
C ARG A 53 40.09 3.04 -46.27
N ARG A 54 41.31 3.57 -46.24
CA ARG A 54 42.43 2.93 -45.53
C ARG A 54 42.02 2.68 -44.07
N PRO A 55 42.46 1.55 -43.47
CA PRO A 55 42.18 1.29 -42.06
C PRO A 55 42.70 2.45 -41.20
N PRO A 56 41.97 2.86 -40.14
CA PRO A 56 42.38 3.97 -39.30
C PRO A 56 43.79 3.72 -38.73
N SER A 57 44.57 4.80 -38.61
CA SER A 57 45.81 4.78 -37.86
C SER A 57 45.55 4.28 -36.43
N PRO A 58 46.55 3.74 -35.71
CA PRO A 58 46.37 3.26 -34.33
C PRO A 58 45.70 4.31 -33.41
N ALA A 59 46.04 5.59 -33.59
CA ALA A 59 45.42 6.71 -32.88
C ALA A 59 43.95 6.98 -33.27
N GLY A 60 43.57 6.70 -34.52
CA GLY A 60 42.17 6.78 -34.99
C GLY A 60 41.30 5.66 -34.42
N ARG A 61 41.83 4.42 -34.36
CA ARG A 61 41.15 3.27 -33.74
C ARG A 61 40.88 3.49 -32.25
N SER A 62 41.83 4.05 -31.52
CA SER A 62 41.68 4.32 -30.09
C SER A 62 40.61 5.39 -29.79
N ARG A 63 40.50 6.43 -30.64
CA ARG A 63 39.43 7.45 -30.52
C ARG A 63 38.04 6.88 -30.81
N ASP A 64 37.91 6.03 -31.83
CA ASP A 64 36.62 5.41 -32.18
C ASP A 64 36.14 4.45 -31.07
N HIS A 65 37.05 3.67 -30.46
CA HIS A 65 36.70 2.81 -29.33
C HIS A 65 36.30 3.59 -28.08
N LEU A 66 37.00 4.69 -27.76
CA LEU A 66 36.64 5.53 -26.62
C LEU A 66 35.25 6.17 -26.79
N ARG A 67 34.94 6.63 -28.01
CA ARG A 67 33.63 7.18 -28.33
C ARG A 67 32.51 6.14 -28.13
N ARG A 68 32.70 4.93 -28.66
CA ARG A 68 31.73 3.84 -28.49
C ARG A 68 31.55 3.45 -27.02
N LEU A 69 32.64 3.45 -26.23
CA LEU A 69 32.54 3.17 -24.79
C LEU A 69 31.73 4.24 -24.03
N ILE A 70 31.88 5.52 -24.37
CA ILE A 70 31.07 6.61 -23.78
C ILE A 70 29.60 6.46 -24.19
N GLU A 71 29.34 6.21 -25.48
CA GLU A 71 27.98 6.02 -26.01
C GLU A 71 27.31 4.81 -25.34
N ALA A 72 28.03 3.69 -25.20
CA ALA A 72 27.56 2.51 -24.49
C ALA A 72 27.29 2.81 -23.01
N GLY A 73 28.21 3.48 -22.30
CA GLY A 73 28.04 3.86 -20.89
C GLY A 73 26.79 4.68 -20.63
N ILE A 74 26.52 5.69 -21.47
CA ILE A 74 25.32 6.52 -21.40
C ILE A 74 24.07 5.66 -21.64
N ALA A 75 24.09 4.83 -22.70
CA ALA A 75 22.99 3.98 -23.09
C ALA A 75 22.65 2.90 -22.04
N LEU A 76 23.65 2.39 -21.32
CA LEU A 76 23.49 1.45 -20.21
C LEU A 76 22.91 2.16 -18.98
N SER A 77 23.37 3.36 -18.65
CA SER A 77 22.89 4.10 -17.47
C SER A 77 21.44 4.57 -17.58
N ALA A 78 20.93 4.79 -18.80
CA ALA A 78 19.57 5.23 -19.06
C ALA A 78 18.55 4.08 -19.08
N GLU A 79 19.01 2.83 -19.18
CA GLU A 79 18.14 1.67 -19.34
C GLU A 79 17.56 1.22 -17.98
N ARG A 80 16.24 1.07 -17.94
CA ARG A 80 15.50 0.71 -16.72
C ARG A 80 15.05 -0.74 -16.72
N ASP A 81 14.93 -1.33 -17.90
CA ASP A 81 14.56 -2.74 -18.03
C ASP A 81 15.80 -3.63 -17.86
N HIS A 82 15.67 -4.66 -17.03
CA HIS A 82 16.77 -5.57 -16.73
C HIS A 82 17.20 -6.39 -17.95
N ASP A 83 16.24 -6.93 -18.69
CA ASP A 83 16.49 -7.80 -19.83
C ASP A 83 17.04 -7.02 -21.02
N VAL A 84 16.58 -5.77 -21.22
CA VAL A 84 17.15 -4.85 -22.21
C VAL A 84 18.57 -4.45 -21.81
N LEU A 85 18.82 -4.17 -20.52
CA LEU A 85 20.14 -3.79 -20.04
C LEU A 85 21.16 -4.92 -20.25
N VAL A 86 20.87 -6.15 -19.79
CA VAL A 86 21.79 -7.30 -19.96
C VAL A 86 22.05 -7.62 -21.43
N GLU A 87 21.03 -7.45 -22.29
CA GLU A 87 21.19 -7.63 -23.72
C GLU A 87 22.07 -6.57 -24.36
N ARG A 88 21.84 -5.31 -24.02
CA ARG A 88 22.68 -4.21 -24.51
C ARG A 88 24.13 -4.38 -24.06
N ILE A 89 24.39 -4.76 -22.81
CA ILE A 89 25.75 -5.04 -22.30
C ILE A 89 26.44 -6.09 -23.19
N LEU A 90 25.75 -7.21 -23.45
CA LEU A 90 26.34 -8.32 -24.20
C LEU A 90 26.59 -7.94 -25.67
N LEU A 91 25.63 -7.29 -26.32
CA LEU A 91 25.73 -6.92 -27.73
C LEU A 91 26.78 -5.84 -27.97
N GLU A 92 26.89 -4.84 -27.08
CA GLU A 92 27.92 -3.81 -27.15
C GLU A 92 29.31 -4.42 -26.94
N ALA A 93 29.46 -5.32 -25.96
CA ALA A 93 30.71 -6.03 -25.73
C ALA A 93 31.13 -6.86 -26.95
N LYS A 94 30.20 -7.64 -27.54
CA LYS A 94 30.43 -8.39 -28.77
C LYS A 94 30.83 -7.50 -29.93
N SER A 95 30.14 -6.36 -30.11
CA SER A 95 30.40 -5.41 -31.19
C SER A 95 31.78 -4.76 -31.07
N LEU A 96 32.20 -4.40 -29.85
CA LEU A 96 33.51 -3.81 -29.59
C LEU A 96 34.65 -4.80 -29.83
N THR A 97 34.47 -6.07 -29.48
CA THR A 97 35.49 -7.11 -29.69
C THR A 97 35.42 -7.82 -31.04
N ASN A 98 34.38 -7.56 -31.83
CA ASN A 98 34.02 -8.38 -32.98
C ASN A 98 33.98 -9.88 -32.64
N ALA A 99 33.36 -10.22 -31.49
CA ALA A 99 33.25 -11.60 -31.03
C ALA A 99 32.02 -12.28 -31.62
N ASP A 100 32.17 -13.52 -32.07
CA ASP A 100 31.08 -14.32 -32.64
C ASP A 100 30.09 -14.81 -31.58
N GLY A 101 30.58 -15.07 -30.36
CA GLY A 101 29.80 -15.55 -29.24
C GLY A 101 29.94 -14.68 -28.00
N GLY A 102 28.90 -14.68 -27.17
CA GLY A 102 28.96 -14.07 -25.85
C GLY A 102 27.88 -14.62 -24.92
N THR A 103 28.22 -14.67 -23.64
CA THR A 103 27.33 -15.11 -22.57
C THR A 103 27.51 -14.21 -21.34
N LEU A 104 26.41 -13.78 -20.74
CA LEU A 104 26.42 -13.09 -19.45
C LEU A 104 25.85 -13.99 -18.36
N TYR A 105 26.59 -14.07 -17.27
CA TYR A 105 26.24 -14.80 -16.06
C TYR A 105 26.03 -13.83 -14.92
N LEU A 106 24.98 -14.04 -14.12
CA LEU A 106 24.81 -13.33 -12.85
C LEU A 106 24.87 -14.32 -11.69
N ARG A 107 25.43 -13.87 -10.58
CA ARG A 107 25.49 -14.66 -9.35
C ARG A 107 24.10 -14.82 -8.77
N THR A 108 23.80 -15.99 -8.23
CA THR A 108 22.54 -16.27 -7.53
C THR A 108 22.51 -15.61 -6.15
N ASP A 109 21.30 -15.34 -5.63
CA ASP A 109 21.10 -14.70 -4.31
C ASP A 109 21.74 -15.50 -3.15
N ASP A 110 21.81 -16.83 -3.28
CA ASP A 110 22.46 -17.72 -2.31
C ASP A 110 24.00 -17.72 -2.41
N MET A 111 24.55 -16.95 -3.35
CA MET A 111 25.98 -16.76 -3.57
C MET A 111 26.75 -18.03 -3.97
N ARG A 112 26.06 -19.13 -4.32
CA ARG A 112 26.67 -20.43 -4.61
C ARG A 112 26.79 -20.77 -6.09
N GLN A 113 26.06 -20.08 -6.97
CA GLN A 113 26.02 -20.41 -8.39
C GLN A 113 26.11 -19.17 -9.30
N LEU A 114 26.51 -19.39 -10.55
CA LEU A 114 26.42 -18.46 -11.66
C LEU A 114 25.32 -18.92 -12.61
N ARG A 115 24.25 -18.13 -12.72
CA ARG A 115 23.13 -18.41 -13.60
C ARG A 115 23.33 -17.73 -14.95
N PHE A 116 23.03 -18.45 -16.02
CA PHE A 116 22.98 -17.89 -17.37
C PHE A 116 21.82 -16.90 -17.49
N VAL A 117 22.10 -15.68 -17.93
CA VAL A 117 21.07 -14.63 -18.12
C VAL A 117 20.80 -14.37 -19.59
N ILE A 118 21.85 -14.30 -20.40
CA ILE A 118 21.74 -14.12 -21.84
C ILE A 118 22.88 -14.82 -22.57
N MET A 119 22.56 -15.42 -23.72
CA MET A 119 23.52 -16.07 -24.61
C MET A 119 23.24 -15.66 -26.06
N ARG A 120 24.29 -15.23 -26.77
CA ARG A 120 24.24 -14.80 -28.17
C ARG A 120 25.39 -15.46 -28.94
N ASN A 121 25.10 -16.15 -30.05
CA ASN A 121 26.11 -16.67 -30.97
C ASN A 121 25.64 -16.49 -32.41
N ASP A 122 26.44 -15.82 -33.24
CA ASP A 122 26.02 -15.39 -34.57
C ASP A 122 26.14 -16.54 -35.58
N SER A 123 27.26 -17.27 -35.56
CA SER A 123 27.50 -18.45 -36.41
C SER A 123 26.48 -19.58 -36.20
N LEU A 124 25.99 -19.76 -34.97
CA LEU A 124 25.00 -20.77 -34.62
C LEU A 124 23.56 -20.24 -34.62
N ASN A 125 23.36 -18.95 -34.89
CA ASN A 125 22.07 -18.27 -34.82
C ASN A 125 21.35 -18.50 -33.46
N VAL A 126 22.12 -18.45 -32.37
CA VAL A 126 21.62 -18.65 -31.00
C VAL A 126 21.30 -17.30 -30.39
N ALA A 127 20.04 -17.12 -30.00
CA ALA A 127 19.57 -16.01 -29.19
C ALA A 127 18.64 -16.54 -28.08
N LEU A 128 19.19 -16.68 -26.88
CA LEU A 128 18.50 -17.18 -25.69
C LEU A 128 18.67 -16.20 -24.51
N GLY A 129 17.67 -16.11 -23.64
CA GLY A 129 17.64 -15.13 -22.56
C GLY A 129 17.62 -13.67 -23.04
N GLY A 130 17.77 -12.74 -22.10
CA GLY A 130 17.52 -11.30 -22.33
C GLY A 130 16.10 -11.07 -22.86
N THR A 131 15.95 -10.12 -23.79
CA THR A 131 14.62 -9.71 -24.30
C THR A 131 13.88 -10.79 -25.08
N THR A 132 14.55 -11.88 -25.50
CA THR A 132 13.89 -12.99 -26.21
C THR A 132 12.96 -13.82 -25.33
N GLY A 133 13.17 -13.80 -24.00
CA GLY A 133 12.44 -14.64 -23.04
C GLY A 133 12.63 -16.16 -23.21
N LYS A 134 13.42 -16.61 -24.19
CA LYS A 134 13.66 -18.04 -24.45
C LYS A 134 14.56 -18.62 -23.34
N PRO A 135 14.14 -19.69 -22.64
CA PRO A 135 14.92 -20.25 -21.55
C PRO A 135 16.25 -20.81 -22.06
N ILE A 136 17.30 -20.65 -21.26
CA ILE A 136 18.63 -21.22 -21.54
C ILE A 136 18.63 -22.64 -20.98
N PRO A 137 18.83 -23.69 -21.80
CA PRO A 137 18.67 -25.09 -21.38
C PRO A 137 19.88 -25.64 -20.60
N PHE A 138 20.76 -24.77 -20.08
CA PHE A 138 21.98 -25.15 -19.38
C PHE A 138 21.82 -24.94 -17.87
N PRO A 139 22.28 -25.88 -17.04
CA PRO A 139 22.26 -25.71 -15.59
C PRO A 139 23.20 -24.57 -15.17
N PRO A 140 22.94 -23.89 -14.05
CA PRO A 140 23.84 -22.87 -13.53
C PRO A 140 25.21 -23.48 -13.16
N LEU A 141 26.25 -22.67 -13.19
CA LEU A 141 27.61 -23.08 -12.87
C LEU A 141 27.82 -22.99 -11.36
N ASN A 142 28.23 -24.09 -10.73
CA ASN A 142 28.50 -24.10 -9.28
C ASN A 142 29.84 -23.42 -8.98
N ILE A 143 29.79 -22.37 -8.14
CA ILE A 143 30.98 -21.65 -7.66
C ILE A 143 31.77 -22.52 -6.67
N TYR A 144 31.09 -23.40 -5.94
CA TYR A 144 31.69 -24.37 -5.02
C TYR A 144 31.38 -25.80 -5.46
N LEU A 145 32.34 -26.69 -5.29
CA LEU A 145 32.20 -28.13 -5.53
C LEU A 145 31.36 -28.79 -4.40
N PRO A 146 30.90 -30.05 -4.56
CA PRO A 146 30.10 -30.75 -3.54
C PRO A 146 30.78 -30.90 -2.17
N ASP A 147 32.11 -30.80 -2.11
CA ASP A 147 32.93 -30.81 -0.90
C ASP A 147 33.17 -29.40 -0.32
N GLU A 148 32.45 -28.40 -0.82
CA GLU A 148 32.55 -26.98 -0.49
C GLU A 148 33.87 -26.29 -0.92
N ALA A 149 34.75 -26.97 -1.66
CA ALA A 149 35.94 -26.34 -2.21
C ALA A 149 35.60 -25.34 -3.34
N PRO A 150 36.30 -24.20 -3.48
CA PRO A 150 36.09 -23.28 -4.58
C PRO A 150 36.40 -23.93 -5.94
N ASN A 151 35.51 -23.76 -6.91
CA ASN A 151 35.63 -24.33 -8.24
C ASN A 151 36.51 -23.46 -9.15
N TYR A 152 37.83 -23.68 -9.13
CA TYR A 152 38.76 -23.03 -10.07
C TYR A 152 38.87 -23.75 -11.42
N HIS A 153 38.21 -24.90 -11.59
CA HIS A 153 38.30 -25.68 -12.82
C HIS A 153 37.51 -25.04 -13.97
N ASN A 154 36.38 -24.39 -13.69
CA ASN A 154 35.60 -23.71 -14.72
C ASN A 154 36.07 -22.26 -14.89
N VAL A 155 36.27 -21.82 -16.14
CA VAL A 155 36.83 -20.49 -16.45
C VAL A 155 35.97 -19.33 -15.91
N CYS A 156 34.64 -19.45 -15.92
CA CYS A 156 33.75 -18.40 -15.41
C CYS A 156 33.81 -18.33 -13.89
N THR A 157 33.78 -19.47 -13.20
CA THR A 157 33.87 -19.50 -11.74
C THR A 157 35.25 -19.08 -11.25
N ALA A 158 36.32 -19.44 -11.97
CA ALA A 158 37.67 -18.98 -11.68
C ALA A 158 37.82 -17.46 -11.84
N ALA A 159 37.31 -16.87 -12.94
CA ALA A 159 37.32 -15.42 -13.14
C ALA A 159 36.56 -14.69 -12.01
N LEU A 160 35.46 -15.27 -11.54
CA LEU A 160 34.69 -14.74 -10.41
C LEU A 160 35.46 -14.85 -9.09
N LEU A 161 36.04 -16.01 -8.77
CA LEU A 161 36.73 -16.27 -7.51
C LEU A 161 38.02 -15.46 -7.38
N ASP A 162 38.79 -15.35 -8.47
CA ASP A 162 40.04 -14.58 -8.52
C ASP A 162 39.79 -13.07 -8.70
N ALA A 163 38.56 -12.66 -9.02
CA ALA A 163 38.20 -11.30 -9.41
C ALA A 163 39.13 -10.71 -10.50
N ARG A 164 39.59 -11.55 -11.43
CA ARG A 164 40.49 -11.18 -12.53
C ARG A 164 39.97 -11.64 -13.87
N THR A 165 40.32 -10.88 -14.91
CA THR A 165 40.05 -11.26 -16.30
C THR A 165 40.93 -12.44 -16.72
N ILE A 166 40.32 -13.42 -17.39
CA ILE A 166 41.00 -14.58 -17.98
C ILE A 166 40.88 -14.47 -19.50
N ASN A 167 42.03 -14.40 -20.18
CA ASN A 167 42.14 -14.30 -21.64
C ASN A 167 42.87 -15.53 -22.18
N ILE A 168 42.17 -16.33 -22.99
CA ILE A 168 42.66 -17.61 -23.52
C ILE A 168 42.69 -17.51 -25.05
N ALA A 169 43.87 -17.73 -25.62
CA ALA A 169 44.07 -17.67 -27.06
C ALA A 169 43.46 -18.87 -27.79
N ASP A 170 43.58 -20.08 -27.22
CA ASP A 170 43.01 -21.32 -27.75
C ASP A 170 42.57 -22.27 -26.61
N ALA A 171 41.27 -22.50 -26.46
CA ALA A 171 40.69 -23.41 -25.48
C ALA A 171 41.04 -24.90 -25.68
N TYR A 172 41.53 -25.28 -26.86
CA TYR A 172 42.02 -26.63 -27.10
C TYR A 172 43.45 -26.84 -26.60
N GLU A 173 44.23 -25.76 -26.48
CA GLU A 173 45.62 -25.77 -25.99
C GLU A 173 45.72 -25.38 -24.50
N ALA A 174 44.69 -24.75 -23.94
CA ALA A 174 44.65 -24.41 -22.52
C ALA A 174 44.53 -25.64 -21.61
N HIS A 175 45.41 -25.74 -20.61
CA HIS A 175 45.44 -26.82 -19.61
C HIS A 175 44.98 -26.38 -18.22
N ASP A 176 44.90 -25.06 -17.97
CA ASP A 176 44.61 -24.51 -16.64
C ASP A 176 43.13 -24.60 -16.25
N TYR A 177 42.23 -24.83 -17.23
CA TYR A 177 40.78 -24.85 -17.03
C TYR A 177 40.14 -26.04 -17.78
N ASP A 178 39.01 -26.53 -17.26
CA ASP A 178 38.23 -27.60 -17.86
C ASP A 178 37.33 -27.08 -18.98
N PHE A 179 37.75 -27.35 -20.23
CA PHE A 179 36.96 -27.09 -21.45
C PHE A 179 36.23 -28.34 -21.97
N SER A 180 36.14 -29.44 -21.22
CA SER A 180 35.51 -30.68 -21.69
C SER A 180 34.04 -30.49 -22.08
N GLY A 181 33.29 -29.67 -21.34
CA GLY A 181 31.91 -29.30 -21.64
C GLY A 181 31.79 -28.53 -22.96
N THR A 182 32.64 -27.50 -23.14
CA THR A 182 32.72 -26.72 -24.39
C THR A 182 33.08 -27.61 -25.57
N LYS A 183 34.08 -28.49 -25.43
CA LYS A 183 34.51 -29.41 -26.49
C LYS A 183 33.40 -30.38 -26.91
N LYS A 184 32.57 -30.84 -25.97
CA LYS A 184 31.38 -31.67 -26.28
C LYS A 184 30.30 -30.88 -27.01
N PHE A 185 30.06 -29.64 -26.60
CA PHE A 185 29.10 -28.75 -27.26
C PHE A 185 29.53 -28.45 -28.71
N ASP A 186 30.80 -28.12 -28.90
CA ASP A 186 31.44 -27.90 -30.20
C ASP A 186 31.30 -29.13 -31.13
N GLN A 187 31.57 -30.33 -30.62
CA GLN A 187 31.38 -31.59 -31.36
C GLN A 187 29.94 -31.82 -31.82
N THR A 188 28.96 -31.38 -31.02
CA THR A 188 27.54 -31.60 -31.30
C THR A 188 26.98 -30.57 -32.29
N THR A 189 27.50 -29.35 -32.25
CA THR A 189 27.00 -28.21 -33.04
C THR A 189 27.82 -27.94 -34.31
N GLY A 190 29.02 -28.52 -34.42
CA GLY A 190 29.98 -28.21 -35.47
C GLY A 190 30.69 -26.86 -35.27
N TYR A 191 30.44 -26.19 -34.14
CA TYR A 191 31.14 -24.98 -33.75
C TYR A 191 32.55 -25.28 -33.22
N ARG A 192 33.47 -24.32 -33.32
CA ARG A 192 34.80 -24.44 -32.69
C ARG A 192 35.08 -23.21 -31.85
N SER A 193 34.94 -23.36 -30.54
CA SER A 193 35.25 -22.35 -29.54
C SER A 193 36.77 -22.32 -29.31
N LYS A 194 37.44 -21.31 -29.85
CA LYS A 194 38.89 -21.15 -29.85
C LYS A 194 39.33 -20.09 -28.85
N SER A 195 39.06 -18.81 -29.09
CA SER A 195 39.49 -17.74 -28.19
C SER A 195 38.39 -17.39 -27.17
N PHE A 196 38.79 -17.11 -25.92
CA PHE A 196 37.88 -16.74 -24.83
C PHE A 196 38.39 -15.52 -24.08
N LEU A 197 37.49 -14.59 -23.78
CA LEU A 197 37.73 -13.49 -22.86
C LEU A 197 36.64 -13.51 -21.78
N THR A 198 37.03 -13.82 -20.56
CA THR A 198 36.12 -13.99 -19.42
C THR A 198 36.43 -12.92 -18.38
N ILE A 199 35.48 -12.01 -18.15
CA ILE A 199 35.67 -10.78 -17.39
C ILE A 199 34.70 -10.77 -16.20
N PRO A 200 35.17 -10.56 -14.96
CA PRO A 200 34.28 -10.40 -13.82
C PRO A 200 33.57 -9.04 -13.87
N LEU A 201 32.27 -9.04 -13.56
CA LEU A 201 31.49 -7.83 -13.35
C LEU A 201 31.63 -7.38 -11.90
N ARG A 202 32.43 -6.34 -11.64
CA ARG A 202 32.71 -5.84 -10.29
C ARG A 202 31.92 -4.57 -9.99
N ASN A 203 31.19 -4.56 -8.87
CA ASN A 203 30.48 -3.36 -8.41
C ASN A 203 31.43 -2.40 -7.66
N HIS A 204 30.87 -1.28 -7.18
CA HIS A 204 31.60 -0.24 -6.45
C HIS A 204 32.14 -0.68 -5.07
N LYS A 205 31.73 -1.86 -4.57
CA LYS A 205 32.21 -2.48 -3.31
C LYS A 205 33.25 -3.55 -3.55
N ASP A 206 33.81 -3.62 -4.76
CA ASP A 206 34.75 -4.66 -5.19
C ASP A 206 34.17 -6.09 -5.26
N GLU A 207 32.84 -6.24 -5.12
CA GLU A 207 32.14 -7.52 -5.18
C GLU A 207 31.86 -7.93 -6.64
N VAL A 208 32.11 -9.20 -6.97
CA VAL A 208 31.81 -9.75 -8.30
C VAL A 208 30.35 -10.22 -8.34
N ILE A 209 29.51 -9.48 -9.06
CA ILE A 209 28.06 -9.77 -9.19
C ILE A 209 27.73 -10.71 -10.35
N GLY A 210 28.70 -10.95 -11.24
CA GLY A 210 28.51 -11.75 -12.44
C GLY A 210 29.78 -11.87 -13.28
N VAL A 211 29.66 -12.50 -14.43
CA VAL A 211 30.77 -12.72 -15.37
C VAL A 211 30.26 -12.50 -16.80
N LEU A 212 31.03 -11.74 -17.57
CA LEU A 212 30.85 -11.58 -19.00
C LEU A 212 31.87 -12.44 -19.73
N GLN A 213 31.42 -13.38 -20.54
CA GLN A 213 32.27 -14.23 -21.37
C GLN A 213 32.04 -13.90 -22.84
N LEU A 214 33.11 -13.63 -23.57
CA LEU A 214 33.13 -13.45 -25.03
C LEU A 214 33.93 -14.59 -25.66
N ILE A 215 33.45 -15.06 -26.80
CA ILE A 215 33.98 -16.25 -27.48
C ILE A 215 34.27 -15.89 -28.93
N ASN A 216 35.44 -16.30 -29.42
CA ASN A 216 35.88 -16.17 -30.80
C ASN A 216 35.87 -14.72 -31.32
N ALA A 217 36.83 -13.92 -30.86
CA ALA A 217 37.13 -12.65 -31.54
C ALA A 217 37.52 -12.91 -33.00
N GLN A 218 37.01 -12.11 -33.94
CA GLN A 218 37.24 -12.27 -35.37
C GLN A 218 38.01 -11.09 -35.98
N ASP A 219 38.87 -11.37 -36.95
CA ASP A 219 39.47 -10.34 -37.80
C ASP A 219 38.49 -9.87 -38.90
N GLY A 220 38.90 -8.89 -39.73
CA GLY A 220 38.08 -8.38 -40.83
C GLY A 220 37.80 -9.38 -41.96
N ALA A 221 38.42 -10.57 -41.93
CA ALA A 221 38.16 -11.67 -42.84
C ALA A 221 37.34 -12.81 -42.19
N GLY A 222 36.92 -12.65 -40.93
CA GLY A 222 36.15 -13.64 -40.18
C GLY A 222 36.98 -14.75 -39.54
N ASN A 223 38.32 -14.67 -39.56
CA ASN A 223 39.17 -15.66 -38.91
C ASN A 223 39.21 -15.42 -37.40
N VAL A 224 39.15 -16.50 -36.62
CA VAL A 224 39.23 -16.41 -35.16
C VAL A 224 40.65 -16.09 -34.70
N ILE A 225 40.76 -14.98 -33.97
CA ILE A 225 41.99 -14.43 -33.38
C ILE A 225 41.90 -14.37 -31.84
N PRO A 226 43.05 -14.34 -31.13
CA PRO A 226 43.08 -14.05 -29.70
C PRO A 226 42.60 -12.62 -29.39
N PHE A 227 42.04 -12.40 -28.20
CA PHE A 227 41.70 -11.05 -27.73
C PHE A 227 42.98 -10.29 -27.36
N THR A 228 43.15 -9.07 -27.87
CA THR A 228 44.33 -8.24 -27.59
C THR A 228 44.28 -7.59 -26.19
N ALA A 229 45.43 -7.18 -25.66
CA ALA A 229 45.48 -6.48 -24.37
C ALA A 229 44.72 -5.13 -24.40
N ASP A 230 44.79 -4.40 -25.53
CA ASP A 230 44.08 -3.13 -25.69
C ASP A 230 42.56 -3.31 -25.63
N ILE A 231 42.03 -4.35 -26.30
CA ILE A 231 40.58 -4.61 -26.27
C ILE A 231 40.14 -5.12 -24.90
N GLN A 232 40.97 -5.94 -24.24
CA GLN A 232 40.70 -6.40 -22.88
C GLN A 232 40.47 -5.22 -21.92
N GLN A 233 41.33 -4.19 -21.92
CA GLN A 233 41.16 -3.02 -21.06
C GLN A 233 39.85 -2.26 -21.34
N ILE A 234 39.45 -2.16 -22.62
CA ILE A 234 38.20 -1.49 -23.02
C ILE A 234 36.98 -2.27 -22.51
N ILE A 235 36.97 -3.59 -22.64
CA ILE A 235 35.84 -4.40 -22.18
C ILE A 235 35.82 -4.48 -20.65
N GLU A 236 36.96 -4.49 -19.96
CA GLU A 236 37.02 -4.37 -18.50
C GLU A 236 36.37 -3.07 -18.01
N ALA A 237 36.60 -1.95 -18.72
CA ALA A 237 35.95 -0.67 -18.41
C ALA A 237 34.44 -0.72 -18.67
N LEU A 238 33.99 -1.29 -19.80
CA LEU A 238 32.57 -1.50 -20.10
C LEU A 238 31.90 -2.41 -19.05
N ALA A 239 32.55 -3.52 -18.70
CA ALA A 239 32.10 -4.48 -17.70
C ALA A 239 31.93 -3.82 -16.32
N SER A 240 32.84 -2.91 -15.95
CA SER A 240 32.71 -2.15 -14.70
C SER A 240 31.51 -1.20 -14.72
N GLN A 241 31.26 -0.49 -15.82
CA GLN A 241 30.08 0.38 -15.96
C GLN A 241 28.77 -0.43 -15.97
N ALA A 242 28.77 -1.54 -16.71
CA ALA A 242 27.67 -2.49 -16.77
C ALA A 242 27.36 -3.08 -15.39
N ALA A 243 28.39 -3.44 -14.61
CA ALA A 243 28.23 -3.97 -13.27
C ALA A 243 27.55 -2.96 -12.34
N VAL A 244 27.95 -1.68 -12.38
CA VAL A 244 27.31 -0.62 -11.59
C VAL A 244 25.85 -0.42 -11.99
N ALA A 245 25.54 -0.42 -13.29
CA ALA A 245 24.15 -0.29 -13.76
C ALA A 245 23.27 -1.47 -13.32
N LEU A 246 23.79 -2.70 -13.46
CA LEU A 246 23.09 -3.92 -13.02
C LEU A 246 22.89 -3.96 -11.50
N ASP A 247 23.94 -3.65 -10.72
CA ASP A 247 23.88 -3.61 -9.25
C ASP A 247 22.83 -2.60 -8.78
N ASN A 248 22.76 -1.44 -9.42
CA ASN A 248 21.75 -0.42 -9.09
C ASN A 248 20.32 -0.90 -9.41
N GLN A 249 20.10 -1.55 -10.56
CA GLN A 249 18.78 -2.13 -10.88
C GLN A 249 18.37 -3.23 -9.89
N VAL A 250 19.29 -4.13 -9.53
CA VAL A 250 19.05 -5.18 -8.53
C VAL A 250 18.72 -4.57 -7.17
N LEU A 251 19.45 -3.53 -6.77
CA LEU A 251 19.20 -2.80 -5.52
C LEU A 251 17.82 -2.13 -5.52
N ILE A 252 17.45 -1.43 -6.59
CA ILE A 252 16.13 -0.78 -6.72
C ILE A 252 15.02 -1.84 -6.67
N ALA A 253 15.17 -2.96 -7.37
CA ALA A 253 14.21 -4.06 -7.35
C ALA A 253 14.10 -4.71 -5.97
N ALA A 254 15.21 -4.86 -5.24
CA ALA A 254 15.22 -5.37 -3.87
C ALA A 254 14.51 -4.41 -2.90
N GLN A 255 14.76 -3.10 -3.02
CA GLN A 255 14.06 -2.07 -2.23
C GLN A 255 12.55 -2.07 -2.51
N ARG A 256 12.13 -2.16 -3.79
CA ARG A 256 10.71 -2.25 -4.17
C ARG A 256 10.04 -3.49 -3.57
N ARG A 257 10.68 -4.67 -3.66
CA ARG A 257 10.19 -5.92 -3.05
C ARG A 257 10.06 -5.82 -1.53
N LEU A 258 11.03 -5.19 -0.86
CA LEU A 258 10.98 -4.98 0.58
C LEU A 258 9.83 -4.04 0.98
N LEU A 259 9.66 -2.93 0.26
CA LEU A 259 8.56 -1.99 0.49
C LEU A 259 7.19 -2.67 0.29
N ASP A 260 7.01 -3.39 -0.81
CA ASP A 260 5.78 -4.14 -1.09
C ASP A 260 5.46 -5.15 0.02
N SER A 261 6.47 -5.87 0.49
CA SER A 261 6.32 -6.87 1.55
C SER A 261 5.95 -6.22 2.89
N LEU A 262 6.56 -5.08 3.21
CA LEU A 262 6.26 -4.32 4.42
C LEU A 262 4.83 -3.76 4.38
N ILE A 263 4.41 -3.20 3.23
CA ILE A 263 3.06 -2.66 3.06
C ILE A 263 2.01 -3.76 3.22
N LYS A 264 2.20 -4.90 2.56
CA LYS A 264 1.28 -6.06 2.68
C LYS A 264 1.25 -6.62 4.10
N LEU A 265 2.39 -6.64 4.79
CA LEU A 265 2.45 -7.07 6.20
C LEU A 265 1.65 -6.11 7.10
N LEU A 266 1.83 -4.79 6.94
CA LEU A 266 1.10 -3.80 7.72
C LEU A 266 -0.41 -3.87 7.45
N ALA A 267 -0.79 -3.92 6.18
CA ALA A 267 -2.18 -4.06 5.76
C ALA A 267 -2.81 -5.34 6.33
N GLY A 268 -2.11 -6.48 6.23
CA GLY A 268 -2.57 -7.74 6.82
C GLY A 268 -2.69 -7.69 8.35
N ALA A 269 -1.79 -6.98 9.04
CA ALA A 269 -1.87 -6.79 10.49
C ALA A 269 -3.05 -5.90 10.91
N ILE A 270 -3.33 -4.85 10.13
CA ILE A 270 -4.51 -3.98 10.32
C ILE A 270 -5.79 -4.79 10.10
N ASP A 271 -5.84 -5.59 9.03
CA ASP A 271 -6.96 -6.47 8.73
C ASP A 271 -7.20 -7.51 9.83
N ALA A 272 -6.12 -8.02 10.45
CA ALA A 272 -6.20 -9.01 11.53
C ALA A 272 -6.62 -8.43 12.90
N LYS A 273 -6.37 -7.13 13.13
CA LYS A 273 -6.75 -6.44 14.39
C LYS A 273 -8.28 -6.36 14.56
N SER A 274 -9.00 -6.47 13.46
CA SER A 274 -10.44 -6.31 13.39
C SER A 274 -11.01 -7.59 12.78
N PRO A 275 -11.82 -8.39 13.51
CA PRO A 275 -12.44 -9.62 12.99
C PRO A 275 -13.24 -9.49 11.66
N TYR A 276 -13.35 -8.28 11.08
CA TYR A 276 -14.27 -7.90 9.99
C TYR A 276 -13.60 -7.58 8.65
N THR A 277 -12.28 -7.73 8.55
CA THR A 277 -11.49 -7.26 7.39
C THR A 277 -10.60 -8.34 6.78
N SER A 278 -10.88 -9.64 6.96
CA SER A 278 -10.01 -10.70 6.45
C SER A 278 -9.87 -10.67 4.93
N GLY A 279 -8.74 -10.14 4.44
CA GLY A 279 -8.46 -9.96 3.02
C GLY A 279 -9.14 -8.75 2.38
N HIS A 280 -9.72 -7.84 3.16
CA HIS A 280 -10.31 -6.59 2.65
C HIS A 280 -9.24 -5.71 1.99
N CYS A 281 -8.12 -5.48 2.68
CA CYS A 281 -7.00 -4.70 2.12
C CYS A 281 -6.33 -5.39 0.92
N ASP A 282 -6.59 -6.68 0.68
CA ASP A 282 -6.16 -7.39 -0.53
C ASP A 282 -7.19 -7.27 -1.66
N ARG A 283 -8.48 -7.40 -1.36
CA ARG A 283 -9.55 -7.42 -2.38
C ARG A 283 -9.88 -6.03 -2.94
N VAL A 284 -9.85 -4.98 -2.13
CA VAL A 284 -10.09 -3.60 -2.58
C VAL A 284 -9.11 -3.19 -3.69
N PRO A 285 -7.77 -3.32 -3.55
CA PRO A 285 -6.86 -2.97 -4.62
C PRO A 285 -7.05 -3.84 -5.87
N GLN A 286 -7.45 -5.11 -5.75
CA GLN A 286 -7.74 -5.96 -6.92
C GLN A 286 -8.90 -5.37 -7.74
N LEU A 287 -10.03 -5.08 -7.08
CA LEU A 287 -11.19 -4.47 -7.72
C LEU A 287 -10.88 -3.08 -8.29
N ALA A 288 -10.18 -2.26 -7.52
CA ALA A 288 -9.78 -0.92 -7.94
C ALA A 288 -8.90 -0.97 -9.21
N ASN A 289 -7.92 -1.88 -9.26
CA ASN A 289 -7.05 -2.06 -10.43
C ASN A 289 -7.81 -2.61 -11.65
N MET A 290 -8.75 -3.55 -11.47
CA MET A 290 -9.62 -4.01 -12.55
C MET A 290 -10.39 -2.84 -13.19
N LEU A 291 -10.98 -1.98 -12.35
CA LEU A 291 -11.74 -0.83 -12.82
C LEU A 291 -10.85 0.25 -13.45
N ALA A 292 -9.69 0.53 -12.85
CA ALA A 292 -8.70 1.47 -13.41
C ALA A 292 -8.18 1.00 -14.78
N ALA A 293 -7.97 -0.31 -14.96
CA ALA A 293 -7.57 -0.87 -16.25
C ALA A 293 -8.63 -0.63 -17.34
N LYS A 294 -9.93 -0.78 -17.00
CA LYS A 294 -11.02 -0.44 -17.94
C LYS A 294 -11.12 1.05 -18.22
N ALA A 295 -10.87 1.90 -17.22
CA ALA A 295 -10.86 3.35 -17.39
C ALA A 295 -9.74 3.79 -18.35
N VAL A 296 -8.52 3.25 -18.18
CA VAL A 296 -7.38 3.55 -19.06
C VAL A 296 -7.57 3.01 -20.49
N ALA A 297 -8.31 1.90 -20.64
CA ALA A 297 -8.60 1.32 -21.96
C ALA A 297 -9.75 2.03 -22.69
N ALA A 298 -10.50 2.91 -22.04
CA ALA A 298 -11.62 3.61 -22.65
C ALA A 298 -11.13 4.60 -23.71
N THR A 299 -11.62 4.47 -24.94
CA THR A 299 -11.25 5.36 -26.06
C THR A 299 -12.26 6.48 -26.29
N ASP A 300 -13.42 6.41 -25.66
CA ASP A 300 -14.51 7.37 -25.74
C ASP A 300 -15.10 7.67 -24.35
N GLY A 301 -15.95 8.70 -24.28
CA GLY A 301 -16.60 9.11 -23.04
C GLY A 301 -15.68 9.80 -22.01
N PRO A 302 -16.09 9.85 -20.74
CA PRO A 302 -15.43 10.66 -19.70
C PRO A 302 -13.99 10.25 -19.37
N PHE A 303 -13.63 8.99 -19.65
CA PHE A 303 -12.30 8.42 -19.36
C PHE A 303 -11.36 8.42 -20.55
N SER A 304 -11.77 8.96 -21.72
CA SER A 304 -10.95 8.98 -22.95
C SER A 304 -9.61 9.70 -22.82
N HIS A 305 -9.47 10.59 -21.82
CA HIS A 305 -8.24 11.31 -21.51
C HIS A 305 -7.54 10.80 -20.25
N PHE A 306 -8.09 9.77 -19.59
CA PHE A 306 -7.49 9.19 -18.40
C PHE A 306 -6.42 8.18 -18.79
N SER A 307 -5.21 8.39 -18.31
CA SER A 307 -4.09 7.49 -18.53
C SER A 307 -3.33 7.31 -17.22
N MET A 308 -2.73 6.12 -17.05
CA MET A 308 -1.81 5.86 -15.96
C MET A 308 -0.56 5.20 -16.51
N ASN A 309 0.60 5.81 -16.23
CA ASN A 309 1.90 5.19 -16.48
C ASN A 309 2.18 4.09 -15.44
N GLU A 310 3.31 3.37 -15.58
CA GLU A 310 3.64 2.25 -14.69
C GLU A 310 3.82 2.68 -13.22
N ASP A 311 4.45 3.83 -12.99
CA ASP A 311 4.67 4.39 -11.65
C ASP A 311 3.33 4.77 -10.99
N GLU A 312 2.43 5.41 -11.74
CA GLU A 312 1.08 5.80 -11.27
C GLU A 312 0.21 4.58 -10.96
N ARG A 313 0.29 3.52 -11.77
CA ARG A 313 -0.42 2.25 -11.49
C ARG A 313 0.12 1.58 -10.23
N TYR A 314 1.44 1.60 -10.06
CA TYR A 314 2.07 1.06 -8.86
C TYR A 314 1.69 1.87 -7.61
N GLU A 315 1.72 3.21 -7.70
CA GLU A 315 1.26 4.11 -6.65
C GLU A 315 -0.20 3.85 -6.25
N PHE A 316 -1.09 3.76 -7.24
CA PHE A 316 -2.51 3.49 -7.04
C PHE A 316 -2.75 2.15 -6.35
N ASN A 317 -2.02 1.11 -6.78
CA ASN A 317 -2.08 -0.21 -6.14
C ASN A 317 -1.65 -0.14 -4.68
N LEU A 318 -0.52 0.52 -4.37
CA LEU A 318 -0.05 0.69 -3.00
C LEU A 318 -1.02 1.52 -2.14
N ALA A 319 -1.61 2.57 -2.71
CA ALA A 319 -2.63 3.37 -2.05
C ALA A 319 -3.85 2.53 -1.66
N GLY A 320 -4.27 1.58 -2.53
CA GLY A 320 -5.34 0.63 -2.21
C GLY A 320 -4.99 -0.30 -1.05
N TRP A 321 -3.74 -0.76 -0.93
CA TRP A 321 -3.31 -1.54 0.24
C TRP A 321 -3.29 -0.75 1.55
N LEU A 322 -3.11 0.58 1.49
CA LEU A 322 -2.92 1.45 2.65
C LEU A 322 -4.11 2.39 2.93
N HIS A 323 -5.19 2.32 2.15
CA HIS A 323 -6.34 3.22 2.29
C HIS A 323 -6.88 3.25 3.73
N ASP A 324 -6.87 2.09 4.37
CA ASP A 324 -7.36 1.89 5.74
C ASP A 324 -6.26 1.88 6.82
N CYS A 325 -5.02 2.27 6.51
CA CYS A 325 -3.92 2.10 7.45
C CYS A 325 -4.09 2.85 8.78
N GLY A 326 -4.87 3.93 8.79
CA GLY A 326 -5.22 4.66 10.00
C GLY A 326 -6.11 3.89 10.99
N LYS A 327 -6.74 2.78 10.59
CA LYS A 327 -7.48 1.90 11.52
C LYS A 327 -6.59 1.30 12.62
N ILE A 328 -5.26 1.36 12.46
CA ILE A 328 -4.31 1.00 13.51
C ILE A 328 -4.53 1.78 14.81
N THR A 329 -5.01 3.03 14.74
CA THR A 329 -5.28 3.86 15.92
C THR A 329 -6.71 3.75 16.43
N SER A 330 -7.63 3.16 15.66
CA SER A 330 -9.04 3.06 16.05
C SER A 330 -9.22 2.07 17.22
N PRO A 331 -10.00 2.42 18.25
CA PRO A 331 -10.33 1.47 19.32
C PRO A 331 -11.24 0.36 18.81
N GLU A 332 -10.84 -0.90 19.01
CA GLU A 332 -11.58 -2.09 18.53
C GLU A 332 -13.02 -2.12 19.04
N TYR A 333 -13.22 -1.88 20.35
CA TYR A 333 -14.55 -1.88 20.96
C TYR A 333 -15.51 -0.80 20.42
N VAL A 334 -14.98 0.24 19.75
CA VAL A 334 -15.80 1.28 19.10
C VAL A 334 -16.20 0.84 17.69
N VAL A 335 -15.25 0.26 16.95
CA VAL A 335 -15.49 -0.27 15.59
C VAL A 335 -16.52 -1.41 15.64
N ASP A 336 -16.47 -2.20 16.70
CA ASP A 336 -17.23 -3.45 16.85
C ASP A 336 -18.50 -3.29 17.67
N LYS A 337 -18.77 -2.06 18.12
CA LYS A 337 -19.81 -1.76 19.12
C LYS A 337 -21.18 -2.26 18.69
N ALA A 338 -21.62 -3.36 19.29
CA ALA A 338 -22.85 -4.06 18.96
C ALA A 338 -24.06 -3.55 19.74
N THR A 339 -23.86 -2.94 20.91
CA THR A 339 -24.94 -2.36 21.74
C THR A 339 -24.60 -0.96 22.24
N LYS A 340 -25.60 -0.14 22.57
CA LYS A 340 -25.43 1.29 22.92
C LYS A 340 -24.55 1.50 24.16
N LEU A 341 -24.63 0.64 25.16
CA LEU A 341 -23.88 0.73 26.42
C LEU A 341 -22.55 -0.04 26.42
N GLU A 342 -22.15 -0.56 25.26
CA GLU A 342 -20.92 -1.30 25.14
C GLU A 342 -19.71 -0.38 25.10
N THR A 343 -18.73 -0.75 25.91
CA THR A 343 -17.37 -0.20 25.92
C THR A 343 -16.45 -1.39 25.68
N ILE A 344 -15.41 -1.59 26.49
CA ILE A 344 -14.67 -2.86 26.52
C ILE A 344 -15.58 -4.05 26.92
N TYR A 345 -16.67 -3.78 27.65
CA TYR A 345 -17.75 -4.73 27.92
C TYR A 345 -19.12 -4.03 27.90
N ASN A 346 -20.20 -4.82 27.87
CA ASN A 346 -21.56 -4.31 27.88
C ASN A 346 -22.02 -3.87 29.28
N ARG A 347 -22.19 -2.56 29.48
CA ARG A 347 -22.54 -1.98 30.79
C ARG A 347 -24.01 -2.16 31.18
N VAL A 348 -24.84 -2.77 30.33
CA VAL A 348 -26.21 -3.15 30.70
C VAL A 348 -26.27 -4.08 31.91
N HIS A 349 -25.19 -4.83 32.17
CA HIS A 349 -25.07 -5.70 33.34
C HIS A 349 -25.06 -4.92 34.65
N GLU A 350 -24.41 -3.75 34.70
CA GLU A 350 -24.44 -2.88 35.89
C GLU A 350 -25.84 -2.34 36.16
N ILE A 351 -26.53 -1.90 35.10
CA ILE A 351 -27.91 -1.43 35.19
C ILE A 351 -28.81 -2.56 35.67
N ARG A 352 -28.66 -3.76 35.10
CA ARG A 352 -29.41 -4.96 35.54
C ARG A 352 -29.22 -5.18 37.04
N THR A 353 -27.99 -5.12 37.55
CA THR A 353 -27.73 -5.27 38.99
C THR A 353 -28.49 -4.23 39.83
N ARG A 354 -28.61 -2.97 39.39
CA ARG A 354 -29.40 -1.96 40.11
C ARG A 354 -30.90 -2.28 40.10
N PHE A 355 -31.43 -2.84 39.01
CA PHE A 355 -32.81 -3.36 38.99
C PHE A 355 -33.01 -4.54 39.94
N GLU A 356 -32.04 -5.46 40.03
CA GLU A 356 -32.07 -6.57 41.01
C GLU A 356 -32.06 -6.04 42.45
N VAL A 357 -31.30 -4.98 42.73
CA VAL A 357 -31.32 -4.30 44.04
C VAL A 357 -32.71 -3.73 44.33
N LEU A 358 -33.30 -2.97 43.41
CA LEU A 358 -34.66 -2.42 43.58
C LEU A 358 -35.73 -3.50 43.74
N TRP A 359 -35.56 -4.65 43.08
CA TRP A 359 -36.42 -5.81 43.24
C TRP A 359 -36.37 -6.34 44.68
N ARG A 360 -35.15 -6.47 45.24
CA ARG A 360 -34.94 -6.89 46.63
C ARG A 360 -35.41 -5.83 47.63
N ASP A 361 -35.23 -4.55 47.33
CA ASP A 361 -35.72 -3.46 48.18
C ASP A 361 -37.25 -3.50 48.31
N ALA A 362 -37.97 -3.76 47.22
CA ALA A 362 -39.42 -3.94 47.26
C ALA A 362 -39.84 -5.11 48.20
N GLU A 363 -39.09 -6.21 48.20
CA GLU A 363 -39.32 -7.35 49.09
C GLU A 363 -39.00 -6.99 50.56
N ILE A 364 -37.87 -6.34 50.81
CA ILE A 364 -37.44 -5.92 52.15
C ILE A 364 -38.43 -4.92 52.75
N GLU A 365 -38.88 -3.93 51.97
CA GLU A 365 -39.89 -2.95 52.39
C GLU A 365 -41.22 -3.63 52.74
N CYS A 366 -41.68 -4.58 51.93
CA CYS A 366 -42.88 -5.37 52.20
C CYS A 366 -42.77 -6.13 53.53
N LEU A 367 -41.67 -6.86 53.74
CA LEU A 367 -41.44 -7.62 54.97
C LEU A 367 -41.37 -6.71 56.20
N LYS A 368 -40.65 -5.58 56.11
CA LYS A 368 -40.59 -4.59 57.20
C LYS A 368 -41.97 -4.02 57.53
N ALA A 369 -42.77 -3.69 56.52
CA ALA A 369 -44.13 -3.17 56.73
C ALA A 369 -45.08 -4.21 57.33
N GLN A 370 -44.95 -5.49 56.94
CA GLN A 370 -45.70 -6.59 57.57
C GLN A 370 -45.30 -6.79 59.03
N MET A 371 -43.99 -6.74 59.33
CA MET A 371 -43.49 -6.80 60.72
C MET A 371 -43.96 -5.61 61.56
N ALA A 372 -44.20 -4.45 60.95
CA ALA A 372 -44.78 -3.27 61.61
C ALA A 372 -46.31 -3.35 61.81
N GLY A 373 -46.95 -4.47 61.46
CA GLY A 373 -48.39 -4.70 61.65
C GLY A 373 -49.27 -4.24 60.48
N GLY A 374 -48.70 -3.95 59.32
CA GLY A 374 -49.47 -3.64 58.11
C GLY A 374 -50.22 -4.85 57.53
N ASP A 375 -51.26 -4.59 56.73
CA ASP A 375 -52.02 -5.65 56.08
C ASP A 375 -51.15 -6.46 55.09
N ALA A 376 -50.92 -7.73 55.43
CA ALA A 376 -50.04 -8.60 54.67
C ALA A 376 -50.50 -8.81 53.22
N ALA A 377 -51.81 -8.87 52.97
CA ALA A 377 -52.35 -9.10 51.64
C ALA A 377 -52.14 -7.87 50.73
N ALA A 378 -52.49 -6.68 51.21
CA ALA A 378 -52.27 -5.44 50.49
C ALA A 378 -50.78 -5.17 50.22
N LEU A 379 -49.91 -5.43 51.21
CA LEU A 379 -48.46 -5.23 51.08
C LEU A 379 -47.83 -6.20 50.05
N SER A 380 -48.23 -7.48 50.05
CA SER A 380 -47.72 -8.42 49.03
C SER A 380 -48.17 -8.04 47.62
N ALA A 381 -49.43 -7.60 47.46
CA ALA A 381 -49.94 -7.14 46.17
C ALA A 381 -49.20 -5.88 45.66
N ALA A 382 -48.89 -4.93 46.55
CA ALA A 382 -48.10 -3.74 46.21
C ALA A 382 -46.67 -4.10 45.79
N LYS A 383 -46.01 -5.01 46.54
CA LYS A 383 -44.69 -5.56 46.19
C LYS A 383 -44.71 -6.23 44.81
N GLU A 384 -45.66 -7.12 44.56
CA GLU A 384 -45.81 -7.83 43.28
C GLU A 384 -46.02 -6.86 42.12
N THR A 385 -46.84 -5.81 42.33
CA THR A 385 -47.05 -4.74 41.35
C THR A 385 -45.76 -3.97 41.05
N ARG A 386 -44.99 -3.59 42.08
CA ARG A 386 -43.70 -2.90 41.91
C ARG A 386 -42.68 -3.79 41.18
N GLN A 387 -42.60 -5.06 41.56
CA GLN A 387 -41.73 -6.06 40.93
C GLN A 387 -42.08 -6.30 39.45
N ALA A 388 -43.36 -6.42 39.13
CA ALA A 388 -43.83 -6.54 37.75
C ALA A 388 -43.44 -5.33 36.91
N ARG A 389 -43.59 -4.11 37.46
CA ARG A 389 -43.17 -2.86 36.81
C ARG A 389 -41.66 -2.82 36.56
N LEU A 390 -40.84 -3.15 37.57
CA LEU A 390 -39.37 -3.18 37.43
C LEU A 390 -38.92 -4.14 36.32
N ARG A 391 -39.59 -5.30 36.19
CA ARG A 391 -39.31 -6.26 35.12
C ARG A 391 -39.64 -5.70 33.74
N ASP A 392 -40.77 -5.02 33.58
CA ASP A 392 -41.14 -4.38 32.31
C ASP A 392 -40.19 -3.23 31.95
N ASP A 393 -39.85 -2.40 32.94
CA ASP A 393 -38.93 -1.28 32.76
C ASP A 393 -37.52 -1.76 32.38
N PHE A 394 -36.99 -2.81 33.02
CA PHE A 394 -35.71 -3.39 32.61
C PHE A 394 -35.79 -4.02 31.22
N ALA A 395 -36.87 -4.73 30.88
CA ALA A 395 -37.05 -5.29 29.54
C ALA A 395 -37.05 -4.20 28.47
N PHE A 396 -37.62 -3.03 28.76
CA PHE A 396 -37.56 -1.87 27.88
C PHE A 396 -36.14 -1.30 27.75
N VAL A 397 -35.41 -1.12 28.85
CA VAL A 397 -34.00 -0.68 28.82
C VAL A 397 -33.11 -1.66 28.04
N ALA A 398 -33.30 -2.96 28.24
CA ALA A 398 -32.56 -4.00 27.53
C ALA A 398 -32.81 -3.96 26.01
N ARG A 399 -34.06 -3.74 25.58
CA ARG A 399 -34.39 -3.54 24.16
C ARG A 399 -33.76 -2.25 23.61
N ALA A 400 -33.82 -1.16 24.36
CA ALA A 400 -33.20 0.11 23.97
C ALA A 400 -31.69 -0.03 23.74
N ASN A 401 -31.01 -0.86 24.54
CA ASN A 401 -29.57 -1.09 24.44
C ASN A 401 -29.13 -1.79 23.14
N VAL A 402 -29.95 -2.64 22.53
CA VAL A 402 -29.56 -3.38 21.32
C VAL A 402 -29.29 -2.45 20.12
N GLY A 403 -29.91 -1.26 20.11
CA GLY A 403 -29.84 -0.36 18.96
C GLY A 403 -30.79 -0.77 17.83
N GLY A 404 -31.20 0.21 17.03
CA GLY A 404 -32.17 0.01 15.94
C GLY A 404 -32.19 1.19 14.98
N GLU A 405 -33.09 1.15 13.99
CA GLU A 405 -33.15 2.16 12.92
C GLU A 405 -33.67 3.52 13.39
N PHE A 406 -34.58 3.56 14.36
CA PHE A 406 -35.11 4.80 14.94
C PHE A 406 -35.68 4.57 16.35
N MET A 407 -35.44 5.53 17.26
CA MET A 407 -36.05 5.60 18.59
C MET A 407 -36.98 6.82 18.68
N ALA A 408 -38.23 6.59 19.09
CA ALA A 408 -39.26 7.62 19.18
C ALA A 408 -39.09 8.51 20.42
N ASP A 409 -39.64 9.73 20.37
CA ASP A 409 -39.57 10.67 21.50
C ASP A 409 -40.24 10.11 22.76
N GLY A 410 -41.37 9.40 22.61
CA GLY A 410 -42.03 8.74 23.73
C GLY A 410 -41.17 7.67 24.40
N ASP A 411 -40.32 6.97 23.64
CA ASP A 411 -39.40 5.98 24.19
C ASP A 411 -38.25 6.65 24.97
N ILE A 412 -37.76 7.79 24.48
CA ILE A 412 -36.76 8.61 25.17
C ILE A 412 -37.31 9.14 26.49
N GLU A 413 -38.52 9.68 26.49
CA GLU A 413 -39.16 10.16 27.72
C GLU A 413 -39.43 9.03 28.70
N ARG A 414 -39.80 7.84 28.22
CA ARG A 414 -39.91 6.64 29.06
C ARG A 414 -38.57 6.25 29.68
N LEU A 415 -37.47 6.26 28.92
CA LEU A 415 -36.12 5.98 29.47
C LEU A 415 -35.73 6.98 30.56
N LYS A 416 -36.00 8.27 30.35
CA LYS A 416 -35.76 9.31 31.36
C LYS A 416 -36.59 9.09 32.62
N ALA A 417 -37.87 8.74 32.47
CA ALA A 417 -38.76 8.44 33.59
C ALA A 417 -38.28 7.22 34.40
N ILE A 418 -37.84 6.15 33.72
CA ILE A 418 -37.23 4.98 34.35
C ILE A 418 -35.95 5.39 35.09
N GLY A 419 -35.07 6.14 34.41
CA GLY A 419 -33.80 6.62 34.95
C GLY A 419 -33.94 7.48 36.21
N ALA A 420 -35.02 8.25 36.31
CA ALA A 420 -35.32 9.09 37.48
C ALA A 420 -35.73 8.30 38.74
N THR A 421 -36.04 7.01 38.62
CA THR A 421 -36.28 6.12 39.77
C THR A 421 -35.06 6.14 40.68
N ARG A 422 -35.25 6.29 42.00
CA ARG A 422 -34.16 6.37 42.97
C ARG A 422 -33.85 4.99 43.56
N TRP A 423 -32.57 4.73 43.80
CA TRP A 423 -32.08 3.60 44.58
C TRP A 423 -30.98 4.05 45.54
N THR A 424 -30.77 3.31 46.63
CA THR A 424 -29.84 3.69 47.69
C THR A 424 -28.47 3.06 47.47
N ARG A 425 -27.44 3.90 47.30
CA ARG A 425 -26.04 3.49 47.25
C ARG A 425 -25.44 3.53 48.65
N TYR A 426 -24.89 2.40 49.10
CA TYR A 426 -24.24 2.24 50.41
C TYR A 426 -22.70 2.28 50.38
N PHE A 427 -22.10 2.17 49.20
CA PHE A 427 -20.64 2.15 49.04
C PHE A 427 -20.16 3.43 48.37
N ASP A 428 -18.98 3.89 48.80
CA ASP A 428 -18.30 5.03 48.20
C ASP A 428 -17.87 4.69 46.76
N ASP A 429 -18.16 5.60 45.83
CA ASP A 429 -17.93 5.48 44.39
C ASP A 429 -16.55 5.99 44.01
N ARG A 430 -15.78 6.51 44.97
CA ARG A 430 -14.39 6.95 44.78
C ARG A 430 -13.36 5.92 45.23
N LEU A 431 -13.76 4.84 45.90
CA LEU A 431 -12.83 3.80 46.31
C LEU A 431 -12.50 2.87 45.13
N GLY A 432 -11.20 2.69 44.87
CA GLY A 432 -10.70 1.80 43.82
C GLY A 432 -10.66 2.39 42.41
N LEU A 433 -10.81 3.71 42.28
CA LEU A 433 -10.68 4.40 41.00
C LEU A 433 -9.22 4.44 40.51
N SER A 434 -9.05 4.44 39.19
CA SER A 434 -7.76 4.76 38.57
C SER A 434 -7.48 6.27 38.67
N GLN A 435 -6.20 6.65 38.54
CA GLN A 435 -5.80 8.07 38.51
C GLN A 435 -6.61 8.89 37.49
N GLY A 436 -6.83 8.36 36.29
CA GLY A 436 -7.59 9.07 35.26
C GLY A 436 -9.08 9.23 35.60
N GLU A 437 -9.67 8.32 36.38
CA GLU A 437 -11.04 8.46 36.91
C GLU A 437 -11.10 9.48 38.03
N GLU A 438 -10.11 9.49 38.93
CA GLU A 438 -9.99 10.49 40.00
C GLU A 438 -9.86 11.91 39.43
N GLU A 439 -9.01 12.11 38.41
CA GLU A 439 -8.83 13.39 37.71
C GLU A 439 -10.16 13.90 37.10
N ARG A 440 -11.03 13.01 36.59
CA ARG A 440 -12.35 13.41 36.06
C ARG A 440 -13.34 13.84 37.14
N LEU A 441 -13.11 13.44 38.39
CA LEU A 441 -13.92 13.82 39.55
C LEU A 441 -13.33 14.98 40.33
N GLU A 442 -12.21 15.56 39.88
CA GLU A 442 -11.57 16.70 40.52
C GLU A 442 -12.53 17.91 40.53
N GLY A 443 -12.64 18.58 41.68
CA GLY A 443 -13.57 19.70 41.86
C GLY A 443 -15.04 19.30 42.05
N ILE A 444 -15.40 18.02 41.86
CA ILE A 444 -16.75 17.52 42.11
C ILE A 444 -16.87 17.15 43.58
N PRO A 445 -17.89 17.63 44.32
CA PRO A 445 -18.08 17.25 45.72
C PRO A 445 -18.29 15.74 45.88
N ARG A 446 -17.59 15.15 46.87
CA ARG A 446 -17.82 13.77 47.27
C ARG A 446 -19.21 13.65 47.90
N GLN A 447 -19.89 12.55 47.59
CA GLN A 447 -21.19 12.21 48.15
C GLN A 447 -21.03 11.03 49.10
N ASP A 448 -21.29 11.25 50.39
CA ASP A 448 -21.11 10.21 51.39
C ASP A 448 -22.35 9.29 51.44
N PRO A 449 -22.17 7.95 51.35
CA PRO A 449 -23.26 7.00 51.50
C PRO A 449 -23.73 6.88 52.98
N PRO A 450 -25.00 6.47 53.24
CA PRO A 450 -26.00 6.07 52.25
C PRO A 450 -26.65 7.27 51.55
N ILE A 451 -26.76 7.20 50.22
CA ILE A 451 -27.33 8.28 49.41
C ILE A 451 -28.28 7.72 48.34
N GLU A 452 -29.41 8.39 48.11
CA GLU A 452 -30.33 8.08 47.02
C GLU A 452 -29.87 8.72 45.71
N VAL A 453 -29.61 7.87 44.71
CA VAL A 453 -29.15 8.27 43.38
C VAL A 453 -30.11 7.78 42.30
N PRO A 454 -30.15 8.44 41.12
CA PRO A 454 -30.93 7.95 39.98
C PRO A 454 -30.51 6.54 39.55
N LEU A 455 -31.45 5.77 39.02
CA LEU A 455 -31.24 4.41 38.53
C LEU A 455 -30.33 4.39 37.30
N LEU A 456 -30.55 5.36 36.39
CA LEU A 456 -29.72 5.63 35.23
C LEU A 456 -29.16 7.04 35.33
N ALA A 457 -27.87 7.22 35.10
CA ALA A 457 -27.22 8.52 35.24
C ALA A 457 -26.13 8.78 34.19
N ASP A 458 -26.15 9.99 33.64
CA ASP A 458 -25.03 10.58 32.91
C ASP A 458 -24.10 11.27 33.92
N ARG A 459 -23.18 10.48 34.50
CA ARG A 459 -22.27 10.98 35.53
C ARG A 459 -21.11 11.77 34.94
N PRO A 460 -20.54 12.73 35.68
CA PRO A 460 -19.37 13.50 35.23
C PRO A 460 -18.17 12.63 34.86
N ASP A 461 -17.92 11.54 35.58
CA ASP A 461 -16.78 10.64 35.32
C ASP A 461 -16.99 9.73 34.10
N HIS A 462 -18.19 9.72 33.50
CA HIS A 462 -18.43 9.12 32.19
C HIS A 462 -17.92 9.98 31.02
N VAL A 463 -17.60 11.26 31.26
CA VAL A 463 -17.21 12.21 30.23
C VAL A 463 -15.69 12.33 30.17
N VAL A 464 -15.09 11.96 29.04
CA VAL A 464 -13.63 12.01 28.84
C VAL A 464 -13.26 13.24 28.02
N PRO A 465 -12.54 14.23 28.57
CA PRO A 465 -12.12 15.40 27.83
C PRO A 465 -10.97 15.06 26.85
N TRP A 466 -10.79 15.91 25.82
CA TRP A 466 -9.70 15.75 24.85
C TRP A 466 -8.30 15.95 25.44
N GLY A 467 -8.17 16.84 26.43
CA GLY A 467 -6.88 17.25 26.98
C GLY A 467 -5.87 17.62 25.88
N ASN A 468 -4.61 17.19 26.05
CA ASN A 468 -3.53 17.44 25.08
C ASN A 468 -3.63 16.58 23.80
N ARG A 469 -4.61 15.67 23.70
CA ARG A 469 -4.77 14.72 22.59
C ARG A 469 -5.82 15.16 21.57
N ARG A 470 -6.24 16.43 21.61
CA ARG A 470 -7.19 17.01 20.63
C ARG A 470 -6.60 16.99 19.22
N PRO A 471 -7.15 16.22 18.26
CA PRO A 471 -6.62 16.10 16.91
C PRO A 471 -6.81 17.39 16.11
N PRO A 472 -5.86 17.74 15.22
CA PRO A 472 -5.89 18.99 14.45
C PRO A 472 -6.73 18.84 13.18
N VAL A 473 -8.05 18.66 13.33
CA VAL A 473 -8.96 18.33 12.21
C VAL A 473 -9.91 19.45 11.81
N GLU A 474 -10.01 20.49 12.63
CA GLU A 474 -10.84 21.65 12.34
C GLU A 474 -10.14 22.54 11.30
N LYS A 475 -10.94 23.17 10.44
CA LYS A 475 -10.46 23.99 9.33
C LYS A 475 -9.57 25.15 9.76
N ASP A 476 -9.90 25.77 10.89
CA ASP A 476 -9.20 26.95 11.41
C ASP A 476 -8.11 26.61 12.45
N ASP A 477 -7.83 25.31 12.69
CA ASP A 477 -6.76 24.89 13.59
C ASP A 477 -5.38 25.13 12.92
N PRO A 478 -4.48 25.94 13.51
CA PRO A 478 -3.18 26.24 12.90
C PRO A 478 -2.26 25.01 12.78
N ARG A 479 -2.54 23.93 13.51
CA ARG A 479 -1.80 22.65 13.41
C ARG A 479 -2.29 21.80 12.24
N ASN A 480 -3.45 22.11 11.67
CA ASN A 480 -4.03 21.40 10.53
C ASN A 480 -3.36 21.83 9.22
N THR A 481 -2.26 21.18 8.87
CA THR A 481 -1.54 21.43 7.61
C THR A 481 -2.06 20.58 6.45
N TRP A 482 -3.03 19.71 6.68
CA TRP A 482 -3.53 18.73 5.71
C TRP A 482 -4.85 19.15 5.05
N GLY A 483 -5.44 20.26 5.47
CA GLY A 483 -6.67 20.81 4.90
C GLY A 483 -7.94 20.09 5.35
N PHE A 484 -7.94 19.50 6.56
CA PHE A 484 -9.14 18.87 7.12
C PHE A 484 -10.25 19.90 7.42
N ASP A 485 -11.50 19.47 7.30
CA ASP A 485 -12.72 20.23 7.62
C ASP A 485 -13.70 19.27 8.32
N MET A 486 -13.33 18.87 9.54
CA MET A 486 -14.17 18.04 10.39
C MET A 486 -14.65 18.81 11.61
N THR A 487 -15.87 18.53 12.04
CA THR A 487 -16.38 18.97 13.33
C THR A 487 -15.93 17.99 14.40
N ILE A 488 -15.17 18.49 15.38
CA ILE A 488 -14.76 17.71 16.54
C ILE A 488 -15.85 17.76 17.62
N PRO A 489 -16.24 16.62 18.21
CA PRO A 489 -17.14 16.59 19.36
C PRO A 489 -16.55 17.32 20.57
N GLU A 490 -17.41 17.78 21.48
CA GLU A 490 -17.00 18.49 22.70
C GLU A 490 -16.04 17.66 23.57
N HIS A 491 -16.29 16.34 23.62
CA HIS A 491 -15.53 15.39 24.43
C HIS A 491 -14.87 14.33 23.55
N ALA A 492 -13.82 13.68 24.07
CA ALA A 492 -13.17 12.57 23.40
C ALA A 492 -14.02 11.30 23.45
N PHE A 493 -14.73 11.09 24.56
CA PHE A 493 -15.73 10.04 24.75
C PHE A 493 -16.82 10.51 25.73
N ASN A 494 -18.04 10.01 25.54
CA ASN A 494 -19.13 10.18 26.48
C ASN A 494 -19.83 8.85 26.77
N PHE A 495 -19.59 8.32 27.96
CA PHE A 495 -20.13 7.04 28.41
C PHE A 495 -21.42 7.18 29.25
N GLY A 496 -22.13 8.32 29.15
CA GLY A 496 -23.39 8.55 29.85
C GLY A 496 -24.42 7.45 29.56
N GLU A 497 -25.06 6.90 30.59
CA GLU A 497 -26.00 5.80 30.42
C GLU A 497 -27.26 6.21 29.64
N LEU A 498 -27.86 7.35 30.01
CA LEU A 498 -29.03 7.88 29.31
C LEU A 498 -28.61 8.47 27.97
N TYR A 499 -27.48 9.17 27.91
CA TYR A 499 -26.91 9.68 26.66
C TYR A 499 -26.77 8.56 25.61
N ASN A 500 -26.15 7.45 25.98
CA ASN A 500 -25.98 6.30 25.09
C ASN A 500 -27.32 5.62 24.78
N LEU A 501 -28.18 5.34 25.77
CA LEU A 501 -29.46 4.65 25.53
C LEU A 501 -30.42 5.43 24.62
N THR A 502 -30.36 6.76 24.65
CA THR A 502 -31.24 7.66 23.91
C THR A 502 -30.76 8.02 22.50
N ILE A 503 -29.63 7.47 22.05
CA ILE A 503 -29.17 7.59 20.65
C ILE A 503 -30.30 7.14 19.72
N ARG A 504 -30.67 8.00 18.76
CA ARG A 504 -31.85 7.74 17.91
C ARG A 504 -31.64 6.63 16.90
N ARG A 505 -30.43 6.46 16.37
CA ARG A 505 -30.13 5.50 15.31
C ARG A 505 -28.82 4.78 15.56
N GLY A 506 -28.84 3.45 15.42
CA GLY A 506 -27.68 2.61 15.64
C GLY A 506 -27.21 2.60 17.10
N THR A 507 -25.90 2.40 17.28
CA THR A 507 -25.26 2.16 18.59
C THR A 507 -24.21 3.20 18.97
N LEU A 508 -23.79 4.04 18.02
CA LEU A 508 -22.65 4.95 18.17
C LEU A 508 -23.08 6.36 18.57
N THR A 509 -22.42 6.89 19.59
CA THR A 509 -22.44 8.32 19.95
C THR A 509 -21.75 9.19 18.89
N GLU A 510 -21.82 10.51 19.03
CA GLU A 510 -21.10 11.43 18.14
C GLU A 510 -19.58 11.29 18.30
N GLU A 511 -19.11 11.12 19.53
CA GLU A 511 -17.70 10.87 19.88
C GLU A 511 -17.18 9.58 19.24
N GLU A 512 -17.94 8.49 19.37
CA GLU A 512 -17.57 7.19 18.79
C GLU A 512 -17.60 7.22 17.27
N ARG A 513 -18.60 7.89 16.67
CA ARG A 513 -18.64 8.09 15.21
C ARG A 513 -17.45 8.90 14.73
N PHE A 514 -17.06 9.95 15.46
CA PHE A 514 -15.85 10.71 15.15
C PHE A 514 -14.62 9.82 15.22
N LYS A 515 -14.49 8.96 16.25
CA LYS A 515 -13.38 8.02 16.40
C LYS A 515 -13.28 7.01 15.26
N ILE A 516 -14.43 6.57 14.72
CA ILE A 516 -14.43 5.76 13.51
C ILE A 516 -13.91 6.60 12.34
N ASN A 517 -14.49 7.76 12.06
CA ASN A 517 -14.10 8.60 10.92
C ASN A 517 -12.63 9.09 10.99
N GLU A 518 -12.07 9.21 12.20
CA GLU A 518 -10.69 9.63 12.46
C GLU A 518 -9.66 8.71 11.77
N HIS A 519 -10.00 7.46 11.43
CA HIS A 519 -9.06 6.59 10.71
C HIS A 519 -8.55 7.20 9.40
N ILE A 520 -9.37 7.97 8.67
CA ILE A 520 -8.93 8.60 7.42
C ILE A 520 -7.98 9.77 7.67
N VAL A 521 -8.22 10.53 8.74
CA VAL A 521 -7.29 11.54 9.22
C VAL A 521 -5.93 10.90 9.50
N GLN A 522 -5.94 9.76 10.20
CA GLN A 522 -4.72 9.05 10.56
C GLN A 522 -4.03 8.43 9.34
N THR A 523 -4.77 7.88 8.37
CA THR A 523 -4.23 7.45 7.07
C THR A 523 -3.45 8.60 6.41
N ILE A 524 -4.06 9.78 6.28
CA ILE A 524 -3.42 10.93 5.63
C ILE A 524 -2.18 11.39 6.41
N ILE A 525 -2.27 11.52 7.74
CA ILE A 525 -1.15 11.97 8.57
C ILE A 525 0.02 10.98 8.49
N MET A 526 -0.26 9.68 8.62
CA MET A 526 0.76 8.62 8.58
C MET A 526 1.47 8.61 7.23
N LEU A 527 0.71 8.54 6.13
CA LEU A 527 1.29 8.48 4.78
C LEU A 527 2.03 9.77 4.41
N SER A 528 1.52 10.94 4.80
CA SER A 528 2.19 12.22 4.55
C SER A 528 3.48 12.39 5.37
N SER A 529 3.66 11.62 6.44
CA SER A 529 4.87 11.65 7.27
C SER A 529 5.98 10.72 6.77
N LEU A 530 5.65 9.81 5.85
CA LEU A 530 6.63 8.89 5.27
C LEU A 530 7.52 9.62 4.26
N PRO A 531 8.83 9.31 4.18
CA PRO A 531 9.73 9.84 3.16
C PRO A 531 9.50 9.13 1.82
N LEU A 532 8.31 9.31 1.25
CA LEU A 532 7.91 8.67 0.00
C LEU A 532 8.79 9.17 -1.17
N PRO A 533 9.23 8.28 -2.08
CA PRO A 533 9.78 8.68 -3.37
C PRO A 533 8.82 9.61 -4.11
N ARG A 534 9.34 10.49 -4.98
CA ARG A 534 8.52 11.47 -5.71
C ARG A 534 7.38 10.83 -6.51
N GLN A 535 7.60 9.64 -7.03
CA GLN A 535 6.63 8.86 -7.80
C GLN A 535 5.44 8.37 -6.95
N LEU A 536 5.56 8.39 -5.62
CA LEU A 536 4.54 7.95 -4.67
C LEU A 536 3.92 9.15 -3.92
N GLY A 537 4.07 10.37 -4.43
CA GLY A 537 3.68 11.60 -3.75
C GLY A 537 2.17 11.85 -3.63
N HIS A 538 1.35 11.25 -4.50
CA HIS A 538 -0.11 11.34 -4.47
C HIS A 538 -0.77 10.25 -3.63
N MET A 539 -0.02 9.23 -3.22
CA MET A 539 -0.52 8.13 -2.38
C MET A 539 -1.37 8.59 -1.18
N PRO A 540 -1.00 9.64 -0.39
CA PRO A 540 -1.84 10.09 0.73
C PRO A 540 -3.20 10.64 0.29
N GLU A 541 -3.31 11.24 -0.91
CA GLU A 541 -4.59 11.70 -1.46
C GLU A 541 -5.45 10.52 -1.91
N ILE A 542 -4.89 9.61 -2.71
CA ILE A 542 -5.62 8.44 -3.23
C ILE A 542 -6.15 7.58 -2.08
N ALA A 543 -5.27 7.27 -1.12
CA ALA A 543 -5.61 6.49 0.06
C ALA A 543 -6.55 7.25 1.01
N GLY A 544 -6.42 8.58 1.12
CA GLY A 544 -7.15 9.39 2.09
C GLY A 544 -8.50 9.96 1.62
N CYS A 545 -8.82 9.88 0.33
CA CYS A 545 -10.04 10.50 -0.23
C CYS A 545 -11.18 9.52 -0.53
N HIS A 546 -11.05 8.22 -0.20
CA HIS A 546 -12.09 7.23 -0.51
C HIS A 546 -13.39 7.39 0.32
N HIS A 547 -13.39 8.23 1.37
CA HIS A 547 -14.60 8.66 2.11
C HIS A 547 -15.10 10.07 1.72
N GLU A 548 -14.44 10.73 0.78
CA GLU A 548 -14.98 11.93 0.16
C GLU A 548 -16.16 11.57 -0.74
N LYS A 549 -17.07 12.52 -0.93
CA LYS A 549 -18.31 12.31 -1.69
C LYS A 549 -18.44 13.33 -2.80
N MET A 550 -19.12 12.97 -3.89
CA MET A 550 -19.28 13.86 -5.04
C MET A 550 -20.09 15.13 -4.74
N ASP A 551 -20.89 15.14 -3.68
CA ASP A 551 -21.66 16.29 -3.20
C ASP A 551 -20.89 17.19 -2.21
N GLY A 552 -19.66 16.83 -1.83
CA GLY A 552 -18.84 17.56 -0.86
C GLY A 552 -19.21 17.33 0.61
N THR A 553 -20.15 16.43 0.91
CA THR A 553 -20.53 16.10 2.31
C THR A 553 -19.67 14.99 2.92
N GLY A 554 -18.65 14.54 2.19
CA GLY A 554 -17.68 13.54 2.62
C GLY A 554 -16.70 14.06 3.66
N TYR A 555 -15.67 13.27 3.96
CA TYR A 555 -14.65 13.60 4.96
C TYR A 555 -13.30 12.99 4.54
N PRO A 556 -12.16 13.48 5.06
CA PRO A 556 -12.00 14.46 6.13
C PRO A 556 -11.83 15.92 5.68
N ARG A 557 -11.74 16.19 4.37
CA ARG A 557 -11.48 17.53 3.82
C ARG A 557 -12.71 18.19 3.21
N ARG A 558 -13.82 17.45 3.03
CA ARG A 558 -15.08 17.94 2.41
C ARG A 558 -14.84 18.48 1.01
N LEU A 559 -14.11 17.71 0.20
CA LEU A 559 -13.79 18.10 -1.16
C LEU A 559 -15.02 17.95 -2.06
N PRO A 560 -15.36 18.95 -2.89
CA PRO A 560 -16.38 18.78 -3.91
C PRO A 560 -15.88 17.78 -4.97
N GLY A 561 -16.79 17.06 -5.62
CA GLY A 561 -16.45 15.96 -6.53
C GLY A 561 -15.50 16.33 -7.67
N GLU A 562 -15.53 17.58 -8.15
CA GLU A 562 -14.63 18.06 -9.20
C GLU A 562 -13.16 18.11 -8.77
N LYS A 563 -12.89 18.15 -7.45
CA LYS A 563 -11.52 18.12 -6.89
C LYS A 563 -11.03 16.70 -6.60
N LEU A 564 -11.88 15.68 -6.72
CA LEU A 564 -11.47 14.29 -6.52
C LEU A 564 -10.86 13.73 -7.80
N SER A 565 -9.67 13.15 -7.68
CA SER A 565 -9.02 12.45 -8.78
C SER A 565 -9.85 11.25 -9.23
N VAL A 566 -9.73 10.84 -10.50
CA VAL A 566 -10.40 9.62 -11.01
C VAL A 566 -9.99 8.41 -10.17
N SER A 567 -8.72 8.33 -9.77
CA SER A 567 -8.18 7.31 -8.87
C SER A 567 -8.91 7.27 -7.53
N ALA A 568 -9.10 8.41 -6.86
CA ALA A 568 -9.83 8.48 -5.60
C ALA A 568 -11.31 8.04 -5.76
N ARG A 569 -11.97 8.42 -6.87
CA ARG A 569 -13.35 8.01 -7.16
C ARG A 569 -13.48 6.50 -7.43
N ILE A 570 -12.51 5.92 -8.13
CA ILE A 570 -12.41 4.46 -8.34
C ILE A 570 -12.20 3.75 -7.00
N MET A 571 -11.29 4.25 -6.16
CA MET A 571 -11.02 3.70 -4.84
C MET A 571 -12.27 3.69 -3.94
N ALA A 572 -13.00 4.81 -3.90
CA ALA A 572 -14.25 4.93 -3.15
C ALA A 572 -15.31 3.90 -3.60
N LEU A 573 -15.50 3.74 -4.92
CA LEU A 573 -16.45 2.74 -5.42
C LEU A 573 -16.01 1.31 -5.08
N ALA A 574 -14.72 1.00 -5.25
CA ALA A 574 -14.16 -0.31 -4.98
C ALA A 574 -14.32 -0.69 -3.49
N ASP A 575 -13.96 0.22 -2.58
CA ASP A 575 -14.11 0.02 -1.13
C ASP A 575 -15.58 -0.24 -0.75
N ILE A 576 -16.50 0.60 -1.21
CA ILE A 576 -17.94 0.43 -0.92
C ILE A 576 -18.46 -0.91 -1.44
N PHE A 577 -18.13 -1.27 -2.68
CA PHE A 577 -18.63 -2.51 -3.29
C PHE A 577 -18.08 -3.76 -2.59
N GLU A 578 -16.78 -3.77 -2.29
CA GLU A 578 -16.15 -4.84 -1.52
C GLU A 578 -16.84 -4.97 -0.16
N ALA A 579 -17.02 -3.85 0.55
CA ALA A 579 -17.62 -3.85 1.88
C ALA A 579 -19.08 -4.33 1.90
N LEU A 580 -19.84 -4.14 0.82
CA LEU A 580 -21.23 -4.63 0.67
C LEU A 580 -21.28 -6.14 0.39
N THR A 581 -20.30 -6.66 -0.34
CA THR A 581 -20.27 -8.04 -0.83
C THR A 581 -19.45 -8.98 0.05
N ALA A 582 -18.65 -8.46 0.98
CA ALA A 582 -17.86 -9.22 1.95
C ALA A 582 -18.71 -10.22 2.76
N ALA A 583 -18.36 -11.52 2.67
CA ALA A 583 -19.10 -12.62 3.27
C ALA A 583 -18.57 -13.08 4.64
N ASP A 584 -17.42 -12.56 5.04
CA ASP A 584 -16.67 -12.84 6.26
C ASP A 584 -17.11 -11.98 7.46
N ARG A 585 -18.07 -11.06 7.29
CA ARG A 585 -18.59 -10.21 8.37
C ARG A 585 -19.61 -10.96 9.25
N PRO A 586 -19.36 -11.20 10.55
CA PRO A 586 -20.20 -12.05 11.42
C PRO A 586 -21.61 -11.52 11.67
N TYR A 587 -21.79 -10.19 11.59
CA TYR A 587 -23.02 -9.51 12.01
C TYR A 587 -23.94 -9.10 10.86
N LYS A 588 -23.52 -9.26 9.60
CA LYS A 588 -24.32 -8.90 8.43
C LYS A 588 -24.24 -10.00 7.39
N LYS A 589 -25.41 -10.43 6.92
CA LYS A 589 -25.50 -11.33 5.77
C LYS A 589 -24.89 -10.62 4.55
N ALA A 590 -23.95 -11.29 3.90
CA ALA A 590 -23.35 -10.85 2.64
C ALA A 590 -24.45 -10.55 1.61
N LYS A 591 -24.31 -9.44 0.88
CA LYS A 591 -25.28 -9.05 -0.13
C LYS A 591 -24.99 -9.74 -1.46
N THR A 592 -26.04 -9.92 -2.26
CA THR A 592 -25.89 -10.39 -3.64
C THR A 592 -25.39 -9.26 -4.56
N LEU A 593 -25.02 -9.59 -5.80
CA LEU A 593 -24.62 -8.60 -6.80
C LEU A 593 -25.75 -7.59 -7.05
N SER A 594 -26.99 -8.06 -7.24
CA SER A 594 -28.13 -7.19 -7.52
C SER A 594 -28.44 -6.22 -6.37
N GLU A 595 -28.36 -6.69 -5.12
CA GLU A 595 -28.52 -5.85 -3.93
C GLU A 595 -27.43 -4.78 -3.84
N SER A 596 -26.18 -5.18 -4.07
CA SER A 596 -25.01 -4.28 -3.96
C SER A 596 -25.03 -3.20 -5.05
N VAL A 597 -25.31 -3.58 -6.29
CA VAL A 597 -25.47 -2.63 -7.41
C VAL A 597 -26.65 -1.69 -7.17
N LYS A 598 -27.77 -2.19 -6.64
CA LYS A 598 -28.92 -1.36 -6.31
C LYS A 598 -28.58 -0.32 -5.24
N ILE A 599 -27.85 -0.69 -4.19
CA ILE A 599 -27.39 0.25 -3.15
C ILE A 599 -26.47 1.31 -3.76
N LEU A 600 -25.46 0.91 -4.55
CA LEU A 600 -24.59 1.85 -5.26
C LEU A 600 -25.40 2.80 -6.15
N SER A 601 -26.44 2.32 -6.83
CA SER A 601 -27.31 3.17 -7.66
C SER A 601 -28.02 4.27 -6.86
N PHE A 602 -28.42 3.98 -5.62
CA PHE A 602 -28.97 5.01 -4.70
C PHE A 602 -27.88 5.98 -4.26
N MET A 603 -26.69 5.49 -3.91
CA MET A 603 -25.56 6.35 -3.56
C MET A 603 -25.14 7.28 -4.70
N VAL A 604 -25.26 6.84 -5.95
CA VAL A 604 -25.04 7.68 -7.13
C VAL A 604 -26.16 8.73 -7.29
N LYS A 605 -27.43 8.36 -7.06
CA LYS A 605 -28.56 9.31 -7.07
C LYS A 605 -28.40 10.39 -5.99
N ASP A 606 -27.92 9.99 -4.81
CA ASP A 606 -27.63 10.88 -3.69
C ASP A 606 -26.31 11.65 -3.87
N ARG A 607 -25.62 11.48 -5.00
CA ARG A 607 -24.32 12.11 -5.31
C ARG A 607 -23.23 11.80 -4.27
N HIS A 608 -23.29 10.63 -3.62
CA HIS A 608 -22.19 10.13 -2.79
C HIS A 608 -21.10 9.47 -3.64
N VAL A 609 -21.48 8.72 -4.67
CA VAL A 609 -20.56 7.98 -5.57
C VAL A 609 -20.59 8.56 -6.98
N ASP A 610 -19.45 8.54 -7.67
CA ASP A 610 -19.32 9.03 -9.04
C ASP A 610 -20.15 8.20 -10.04
N ARG A 611 -20.99 8.88 -10.84
CA ARG A 611 -21.87 8.26 -11.83
C ARG A 611 -21.07 7.63 -12.97
N GLU A 612 -20.03 8.27 -13.45
CA GLU A 612 -19.26 7.83 -14.62
C GLU A 612 -18.46 6.57 -14.26
N VAL A 613 -17.84 6.54 -13.08
CA VAL A 613 -17.14 5.37 -12.55
C VAL A 613 -18.11 4.21 -12.33
N PHE A 614 -19.30 4.48 -11.79
CA PHE A 614 -20.34 3.45 -11.61
C PHE A 614 -20.87 2.90 -12.95
N GLU A 615 -21.10 3.74 -13.94
CA GLU A 615 -21.51 3.30 -15.27
C GLU A 615 -20.43 2.44 -15.94
N LEU A 616 -19.16 2.85 -15.85
CA LEU A 616 -18.03 2.06 -16.33
C LEU A 616 -17.94 0.70 -15.61
N PHE A 617 -18.11 0.68 -14.30
CA PHE A 617 -18.09 -0.54 -13.49
C PHE A 617 -19.12 -1.58 -13.95
N LEU A 618 -20.31 -1.13 -14.35
CA LEU A 618 -21.36 -1.99 -14.89
C LEU A 618 -21.13 -2.37 -16.35
N SER A 619 -20.86 -1.39 -17.22
CA SER A 619 -20.76 -1.61 -18.67
C SER A 619 -19.54 -2.44 -19.09
N SER A 620 -18.46 -2.35 -18.30
CA SER A 620 -17.23 -3.12 -18.54
C SER A 620 -17.29 -4.56 -18.01
N GLY A 621 -18.31 -4.91 -17.23
CA GLY A 621 -18.47 -6.22 -16.61
C GLY A 621 -17.61 -6.48 -15.37
N VAL A 622 -16.88 -5.48 -14.87
CA VAL A 622 -15.95 -5.63 -13.73
C VAL A 622 -16.66 -6.14 -12.48
N TYR A 623 -17.90 -5.71 -12.20
CA TYR A 623 -18.68 -6.21 -11.06
C TYR A 623 -18.90 -7.74 -11.10
N ARG A 624 -19.04 -8.30 -12.30
CA ARG A 624 -19.24 -9.73 -12.53
C ARG A 624 -17.90 -10.47 -12.52
N GLU A 625 -16.88 -9.92 -13.17
CA GLU A 625 -15.51 -10.46 -13.18
C GLU A 625 -14.95 -10.59 -11.76
N TYR A 626 -15.11 -9.54 -10.95
CA TYR A 626 -14.79 -9.58 -9.52
C TYR A 626 -15.64 -10.60 -8.75
N GLY A 627 -16.94 -10.64 -9.07
CA GLY A 627 -17.88 -11.61 -8.50
C GLY A 627 -17.43 -13.07 -8.68
N GLU A 628 -17.04 -13.42 -9.91
CA GLU A 628 -16.56 -14.75 -10.28
C GLU A 628 -15.26 -15.15 -9.57
N ALA A 629 -14.40 -14.17 -9.27
CA ALA A 629 -13.12 -14.41 -8.62
C ALA A 629 -13.22 -14.51 -7.09
N TYR A 630 -14.11 -13.73 -6.45
CA TYR A 630 -14.06 -13.52 -5.00
C TYR A 630 -15.37 -13.80 -4.24
N LEU A 631 -16.52 -13.84 -4.90
CA LEU A 631 -17.80 -14.01 -4.22
C LEU A 631 -18.25 -15.46 -4.18
N ARG A 632 -19.09 -15.79 -3.20
CA ARG A 632 -19.68 -17.12 -3.10
C ARG A 632 -20.75 -17.32 -4.19
N PRO A 633 -20.99 -18.57 -4.64
CA PRO A 633 -22.01 -18.84 -5.65
C PRO A 633 -23.42 -18.36 -5.28
N ASP A 634 -23.78 -18.31 -3.99
CA ASP A 634 -25.09 -17.82 -3.51
C ASP A 634 -25.25 -16.30 -3.62
N GLN A 635 -24.17 -15.56 -3.85
CA GLN A 635 -24.18 -14.11 -4.04
C GLN A 635 -24.26 -13.70 -5.52
N MET A 636 -24.04 -14.65 -6.44
CA MET A 636 -23.95 -14.42 -7.88
C MET A 636 -25.33 -14.51 -8.53
N ASP A 637 -26.13 -13.44 -8.41
CA ASP A 637 -27.41 -13.28 -9.09
C ASP A 637 -27.32 -12.38 -10.34
N ASP A 638 -28.32 -12.50 -11.23
CA ASP A 638 -28.36 -11.70 -12.45
C ASP A 638 -28.71 -10.24 -12.16
N VAL A 639 -27.97 -9.34 -12.78
CA VAL A 639 -28.16 -7.88 -12.69
C VAL A 639 -28.56 -7.36 -14.06
N ASP A 640 -29.80 -6.89 -14.19
CA ASP A 640 -30.21 -6.13 -15.37
C ASP A 640 -29.56 -4.73 -15.30
N ILE A 641 -28.44 -4.56 -15.99
CA ILE A 641 -27.68 -3.29 -15.96
C ILE A 641 -28.40 -2.16 -16.72
N SER A 642 -29.32 -2.48 -17.63
CA SER A 642 -29.97 -1.49 -18.50
C SER A 642 -30.79 -0.47 -17.70
N GLN A 643 -31.31 -0.87 -16.53
CA GLN A 643 -32.05 0.02 -15.63
C GLN A 643 -31.17 1.08 -14.93
N TYR A 644 -29.84 0.91 -14.94
CA TYR A 644 -28.90 1.75 -14.20
C TYR A 644 -28.08 2.70 -15.08
N LEU A 645 -27.94 2.37 -16.37
CA LEU A 645 -27.18 3.14 -17.36
C LEU A 645 -28.01 4.28 -17.94
N ARG A 646 -27.35 5.40 -18.28
CA ARG A 646 -27.99 6.47 -19.05
C ARG A 646 -28.30 6.00 -20.48
N PRO A 647 -29.43 6.42 -21.07
CA PRO A 647 -29.69 6.16 -22.49
C PRO A 647 -28.58 6.80 -23.35
N PRO A 648 -28.19 6.17 -24.47
CA PRO A 648 -27.17 6.71 -25.36
C PRO A 648 -27.59 8.11 -25.84
N ALA A 649 -26.64 9.05 -25.87
CA ALA A 649 -26.90 10.40 -26.35
C ALA A 649 -27.45 10.35 -27.80
N PRO A 650 -28.48 11.14 -28.15
CA PRO A 650 -28.96 11.20 -29.52
C PRO A 650 -27.80 11.64 -30.43
N ALA A 651 -27.56 10.88 -31.50
CA ALA A 651 -26.53 11.20 -32.48
C ALA A 651 -26.70 12.65 -32.95
N ALA A 652 -25.66 13.46 -32.80
CA ALA A 652 -25.64 14.82 -33.33
C ALA A 652 -25.95 14.74 -34.82
N SER A 653 -27.13 15.24 -35.21
CA SER A 653 -27.51 15.38 -36.61
C SER A 653 -26.44 16.21 -37.30
N ALA A 654 -25.78 15.62 -38.30
CA ALA A 654 -24.80 16.29 -39.12
C ALA A 654 -25.38 17.63 -39.65
N PRO A 655 -24.62 18.73 -39.61
CA PRO A 655 -25.09 19.99 -40.19
C PRO A 655 -25.30 19.76 -41.70
N HIS A 656 -26.51 20.10 -42.16
CA HIS A 656 -26.93 20.00 -43.56
C HIS A 656 -26.18 20.94 -44.48
#